data_AF-A0A966ANV9-F1
#
_entry.id   AF-A0A966ANV9-F1
#
_cell.length_a   1.000
_cell.length_b   1.000
_cell.length_c   1.000
_cell.angle_alpha   90.00
_cell.angle_beta   90.00
_cell.angle_gamma   90.00
#
_symmetry.space_group_name_H-M   'P 1'
#
loop_
_entity.id
_entity.type
_entity.pdbx_description
1 polymer ?
#
loop_
_entity_poly.entity_id
_entity_poly.type
_entity_poly.pdbx_seq_one_letter_code
_entity_poly.pdbx_strand_id
1 'polypeptide(L)'
;ESAFEIAVRADEQPINNIDEALTRAIDLITARRSETHYGGSLSARKHGQLIKKKQRLREMLDSQVPQRLSQAIQAALESHAAQRQALSALKSQREELVGKLRSLGVEDAPDAFGERVVDPLRKWHNGVNTTNRLIKDDAQRDATLQNELSTALADRDSALAGCQIETPSDDASSWLLAKPGFESFEQALVALSDKLKEPIEDELTDAAWEEAYDDWSSSEAAADWERKAREMTALLRPAGIALKEKAEEVRAAREALDSAQRTVQEATKSSSFDVRREDLDEWAACYAELCALPRAKLAFLPQSRSAELVRQLEKVEGRFRVSFPVHLWTSIGALNETGRSRLSPVIERAREWNSAREDWDRLSTVRDEIEGETDALRRRLDALGTQSLAAEVTPAACAAIASKLSEKASVAASAAAAWSKRETRERLPGELADLATQIRAAGAGVPIKERWMHGAGAPLIAALDSVASNPGVETITAVRSEVLGPAAADPILENWRRAYQAEHERVAIAEEMERIPSRAARLSHWKSRRPASLPAALEVADAFDGDDSHPVWAFLQKCEAWGQRWATYRDEDAPALEGTANTEGAGAIQRIGEAAQALPNSKERTWLEAFASGSAVNEPWPVDKLTELAALWRPDRLQAAIERIDTQLERITFETAREQWLERVARDLEVLRSLDALRDHYKRNRQCIEEDGYAHFRQALKAQPVWVTDAMSAPSIPMQPGLFDLLVIDQATQCTLTNMLPLIFRAKRLVVIGDPEQSPSMESLGVETERTLAAQFGIEEWAELLGHVGNDVYKTAVGVLPRRQADVISLVEGK
;
A
#
# COMPACT_ATOMS: atom_id res chain seq x y z
N GLU A 1 -70.74 -49.16 18.36
CA GLU A 1 -72.01 -49.78 18.80
C GLU A 1 -72.04 -50.17 20.27
N SER A 2 -70.95 -50.67 20.88
CA SER A 2 -70.96 -51.14 22.29
C SER A 2 -70.97 -50.06 23.40
N ALA A 3 -70.96 -48.76 23.06
CA ALA A 3 -70.77 -47.68 24.04
C ALA A 3 -71.94 -46.69 24.16
N PHE A 4 -73.01 -46.85 23.37
CA PHE A 4 -74.12 -45.90 23.32
C PHE A 4 -75.48 -46.62 23.26
N GLU A 5 -76.09 -46.78 24.43
CA GLU A 5 -77.25 -47.64 24.68
C GLU A 5 -78.60 -46.94 24.43
N ILE A 6 -78.62 -46.05 23.44
CA ILE A 6 -79.81 -45.32 22.98
C ILE A 6 -80.55 -46.09 21.86
N ALA A 7 -79.83 -47.00 21.20
CA ALA A 7 -80.36 -47.80 20.10
C ALA A 7 -80.88 -49.16 20.57
N VAL A 8 -82.07 -49.51 20.11
CA VAL A 8 -82.71 -50.82 20.29
C VAL A 8 -82.74 -51.54 18.95
N ARG A 9 -82.40 -52.83 18.94
CA ARG A 9 -82.44 -53.69 17.75
C ARG A 9 -83.59 -54.68 17.86
N ALA A 10 -84.54 -54.54 16.95
CA ALA A 10 -85.84 -55.21 16.96
C ALA A 10 -85.98 -56.21 15.80
N ASP A 11 -84.96 -57.03 15.57
CA ASP A 11 -84.90 -58.04 14.49
C ASP A 11 -85.48 -59.41 14.92
N GLU A 12 -85.48 -60.41 14.03
CA GLU A 12 -85.74 -61.81 14.37
C GLU A 12 -84.63 -62.42 15.26
N GLN A 13 -84.97 -63.44 16.05
CA GLN A 13 -83.99 -64.17 16.88
C GLN A 13 -82.91 -64.83 16.00
N PRO A 14 -81.62 -64.83 16.41
CA PRO A 14 -81.06 -64.49 17.72
C PRO A 14 -80.58 -63.04 17.87
N ILE A 15 -80.91 -62.15 16.92
CA ILE A 15 -80.31 -60.80 16.82
C ILE A 15 -81.11 -59.74 17.59
N ASN A 16 -82.37 -60.04 17.93
CA ASN A 16 -83.22 -59.19 18.76
C ASN A 16 -82.62 -58.90 20.14
N ASN A 17 -82.49 -57.63 20.50
CA ASN A 17 -81.97 -57.22 21.81
C ASN A 17 -82.91 -56.31 22.60
N ILE A 18 -84.22 -56.28 22.29
CA ILE A 18 -85.18 -55.36 22.93
C ILE A 18 -85.14 -55.48 24.47
N ASP A 19 -85.21 -56.70 25.01
CA ASP A 19 -85.18 -56.92 26.46
C ASP A 19 -83.84 -56.50 27.09
N GLU A 20 -82.73 -56.87 26.44
CA GLU A 20 -81.40 -56.56 26.91
C GLU A 20 -81.13 -55.05 26.87
N ALA A 21 -81.49 -54.39 25.78
CA ALA A 21 -81.35 -52.95 25.62
C ALA A 21 -82.20 -52.19 26.64
N LEU A 22 -83.46 -52.60 26.85
CA LEU A 22 -84.33 -52.00 27.88
C LEU A 22 -83.74 -52.18 29.29
N THR A 23 -83.26 -53.38 29.61
CA THR A 23 -82.64 -53.69 30.91
C THR A 23 -81.41 -52.83 31.16
N ARG A 24 -80.49 -52.76 30.19
CA ARG A 24 -79.29 -51.93 30.31
C ARG A 24 -79.60 -50.44 30.43
N ALA A 25 -80.58 -49.94 29.66
CA ALA A 25 -81.02 -48.55 29.77
C ALA A 25 -81.58 -48.24 31.17
N ILE A 26 -82.38 -49.15 31.74
CA ILE A 26 -82.91 -49.03 33.11
C ILE A 26 -81.77 -49.02 34.13
N ASP A 27 -80.80 -49.93 34.00
CA ASP A 27 -79.64 -50.02 34.89
C ASP A 27 -78.77 -48.76 34.82
N LEU A 28 -78.47 -48.26 33.62
CA LEU A 28 -77.70 -47.03 33.42
C LEU A 28 -78.40 -45.81 34.01
N ILE A 29 -79.70 -45.64 33.72
CA ILE A 29 -80.49 -44.52 34.23
C ILE A 29 -80.55 -44.60 35.77
N THR A 30 -80.76 -45.78 36.33
CA THR A 30 -80.83 -46.01 37.78
C THR A 30 -79.49 -45.75 38.46
N ALA A 31 -78.39 -46.27 37.90
CA ALA A 31 -77.04 -46.03 38.39
C ALA A 31 -76.72 -44.53 38.40
N ARG A 32 -77.02 -43.82 37.31
CA ARG A 32 -76.77 -42.38 37.20
C ARG A 32 -77.56 -41.55 38.22
N ARG A 33 -78.75 -42.00 38.62
CA ARG A 33 -79.56 -41.33 39.66
C ARG A 33 -79.00 -41.52 41.06
N SER A 34 -78.26 -42.61 41.30
CA SER A 34 -77.59 -42.87 42.58
C SER A 34 -76.28 -42.09 42.75
N GLU A 35 -75.70 -41.59 41.65
CA GLU A 35 -74.46 -40.80 41.68
C GLU A 35 -74.71 -39.33 42.02
N THR A 36 -74.03 -38.81 43.05
CA THR A 36 -73.92 -37.36 43.30
C THR A 36 -73.00 -36.71 42.26
N HIS A 37 -73.52 -35.69 41.58
CA HIS A 37 -72.89 -35.00 40.44
C HIS A 37 -71.55 -34.32 40.79
N TYR A 38 -70.42 -34.87 40.32
CA TYR A 38 -69.10 -34.24 40.36
C TYR A 38 -68.32 -34.64 39.09
N GLY A 39 -68.36 -33.85 38.00
CA GLY A 39 -67.61 -34.23 36.80
C GLY A 39 -67.49 -33.21 35.66
N GLY A 40 -68.45 -32.32 35.42
CA GLY A 40 -68.50 -31.50 34.20
C GLY A 40 -67.38 -30.45 34.01
N SER A 41 -66.64 -30.07 35.07
CA SER A 41 -65.68 -28.95 35.01
C SER A 41 -64.34 -29.29 34.34
N LEU A 42 -63.87 -30.54 34.45
CA LEU A 42 -62.55 -30.94 33.96
C LEU A 42 -62.51 -31.11 32.44
N SER A 43 -63.56 -31.68 31.85
CA SER A 43 -63.70 -31.89 30.40
C SER A 43 -63.78 -30.56 29.64
N ALA A 44 -64.49 -29.57 30.19
CA ALA A 44 -64.59 -28.23 29.60
C ALA A 44 -63.24 -27.48 29.59
N ARG A 45 -62.45 -27.58 30.67
CA ARG A 45 -61.09 -26.99 30.73
C ARG A 45 -60.15 -27.64 29.71
N LYS A 46 -60.17 -28.97 29.61
CA LYS A 46 -59.35 -29.73 28.66
C LYS A 46 -59.72 -29.41 27.21
N HIS A 47 -61.03 -29.31 26.92
CA HIS A 47 -61.56 -28.89 25.62
C HIS A 47 -61.04 -27.50 25.23
N GLY A 48 -61.13 -26.51 26.12
CA GLY A 48 -60.63 -25.16 25.87
C GLY A 48 -59.11 -25.09 25.64
N GLN A 49 -58.32 -25.91 26.33
CA GLN A 49 -56.86 -25.99 26.12
C GLN A 49 -56.52 -26.61 24.75
N LEU A 50 -57.20 -27.67 24.36
CA LEU A 50 -56.99 -28.34 23.06
C LEU A 50 -57.37 -27.43 21.89
N ILE A 51 -58.46 -26.66 21.99
CA ILE A 51 -58.84 -25.66 20.99
C ILE A 51 -57.74 -24.60 20.83
N LYS A 52 -57.25 -24.02 21.94
CA LYS A 52 -56.16 -23.03 21.89
C LYS A 52 -54.88 -23.61 21.27
N LYS A 53 -54.55 -24.87 21.58
CA LYS A 53 -53.39 -25.56 21.02
C LYS A 53 -53.56 -25.82 19.52
N LYS A 54 -54.73 -26.28 19.09
CA LYS A 54 -55.09 -26.48 17.68
C LYS A 54 -55.00 -25.18 16.89
N GLN A 55 -55.55 -24.09 17.44
CA GLN A 55 -55.53 -22.78 16.80
C GLN A 55 -54.10 -22.28 16.58
N ARG A 56 -53.22 -22.39 17.59
CA ARG A 56 -51.80 -22.05 17.44
C ARG A 56 -51.10 -22.87 16.36
N LEU A 57 -51.36 -24.18 16.29
CA LEU A 57 -50.75 -25.04 15.26
C LEU A 57 -51.24 -24.71 13.85
N ARG A 58 -52.51 -24.32 13.69
CA ARG A 58 -53.08 -23.86 12.42
C ARG A 58 -52.51 -22.51 11.99
N GLU A 59 -52.47 -21.53 12.89
CA GLU A 59 -51.83 -20.23 12.64
C GLU A 59 -50.36 -20.38 12.20
N MET A 60 -49.65 -21.36 12.77
CA MET A 60 -48.27 -21.68 12.37
C MET A 60 -48.17 -22.34 10.99
N LEU A 61 -49.15 -23.16 10.60
CA LEU A 61 -49.19 -23.79 9.27
C LEU A 61 -49.55 -22.76 8.19
N ASP A 62 -50.52 -21.91 8.47
CA ASP A 62 -51.01 -20.86 7.57
C ASP A 62 -49.94 -19.78 7.31
N SER A 63 -49.05 -19.54 8.27
CA SER A 63 -47.97 -18.53 8.17
C SER A 63 -46.73 -19.00 7.41
N GLN A 64 -46.74 -20.21 6.84
CA GLN A 64 -45.62 -20.82 6.08
C GLN A 64 -44.28 -20.90 6.84
N VAL A 65 -44.30 -20.75 8.17
CA VAL A 65 -43.11 -20.84 9.02
C VAL A 65 -42.35 -22.18 8.81
N PRO A 66 -43.02 -23.35 8.77
CA PRO A 66 -42.40 -24.64 8.44
C PRO A 66 -41.59 -24.66 7.15
N GLN A 67 -42.15 -24.11 6.07
CA GLN A 67 -41.53 -24.10 4.75
C GLN A 67 -40.33 -23.16 4.74
N ARG A 68 -40.47 -21.94 5.28
CA ARG A 68 -39.39 -20.95 5.36
C ARG A 68 -38.23 -21.45 6.21
N LEU A 69 -38.52 -22.09 7.35
CA LEU A 69 -37.51 -22.69 8.21
C LEU A 69 -36.75 -23.82 7.49
N SER A 70 -37.47 -24.74 6.87
CA SER A 70 -36.85 -25.89 6.18
C SER A 70 -36.00 -25.44 5.00
N GLN A 71 -36.49 -24.47 4.20
CA GLN A 71 -35.74 -23.90 3.08
C GLN A 71 -34.49 -23.16 3.55
N ALA A 72 -34.59 -22.35 4.60
CA ALA A 72 -33.45 -21.61 5.14
C ALA A 72 -32.37 -22.55 5.69
N ILE A 73 -32.76 -23.58 6.46
CA ILE A 73 -31.82 -24.60 6.98
C ILE A 73 -31.16 -25.38 5.84
N GLN A 74 -31.93 -25.81 4.84
CA GLN A 74 -31.38 -26.55 3.71
C GLN A 74 -30.39 -25.70 2.91
N ALA A 75 -30.76 -24.48 2.56
CA ALA A 75 -29.88 -23.56 1.85
C ALA A 75 -28.61 -23.22 2.66
N ALA A 76 -28.72 -23.15 3.99
CA ALA A 76 -27.58 -22.94 4.87
C ALA A 76 -26.61 -24.14 4.85
N LEU A 77 -27.13 -25.37 4.88
CA LEU A 77 -26.33 -26.60 4.76
C LEU A 77 -25.65 -26.73 3.39
N GLU A 78 -26.35 -26.40 2.31
CA GLU A 78 -25.79 -26.38 0.95
C GLU A 78 -24.63 -25.38 0.84
N SER A 79 -24.81 -24.17 1.38
CA SER A 79 -23.75 -23.13 1.40
C SER A 79 -22.54 -23.60 2.23
N HIS A 80 -22.77 -24.22 3.39
CA HIS A 80 -21.68 -24.76 4.21
C HIS A 80 -20.94 -25.92 3.52
N ALA A 81 -21.66 -26.79 2.79
CA ALA A 81 -21.05 -27.84 1.99
C ALA A 81 -20.16 -27.27 0.87
N ALA A 82 -20.64 -26.24 0.16
CA ALA A 82 -19.87 -25.53 -0.86
C ALA A 82 -18.61 -24.87 -0.28
N GLN A 83 -18.71 -24.24 0.89
CA GLN A 83 -17.56 -23.69 1.62
C GLN A 83 -16.52 -24.79 1.94
N ARG A 84 -16.94 -25.95 2.48
CA ARG A 84 -16.01 -27.06 2.78
C ARG A 84 -15.37 -27.60 1.51
N GLN A 85 -16.12 -27.69 0.42
CA GLN A 85 -15.60 -28.14 -0.87
C GLN A 85 -14.51 -27.19 -1.37
N ALA A 86 -14.73 -25.88 -1.34
CA ALA A 86 -13.74 -24.87 -1.73
C ALA A 86 -12.45 -24.95 -0.88
N LEU A 87 -12.58 -25.06 0.45
CA LEU A 87 -11.43 -25.23 1.35
C LEU A 87 -10.68 -26.54 1.11
N SER A 88 -11.40 -27.63 0.83
CA SER A 88 -10.79 -28.92 0.50
C SER A 88 -10.05 -28.89 -0.84
N ALA A 89 -10.60 -28.20 -1.84
CA ALA A 89 -9.98 -28.01 -3.13
C ALA A 89 -8.69 -27.19 -3.02
N LEU A 90 -8.70 -26.11 -2.23
CA LEU A 90 -7.53 -25.29 -1.94
C LEU A 90 -6.41 -26.14 -1.32
N LYS A 91 -6.74 -26.94 -0.30
CA LYS A 91 -5.78 -27.84 0.34
C LYS A 91 -5.22 -28.88 -0.64
N SER A 92 -6.09 -29.54 -1.41
CA SER A 92 -5.70 -30.58 -2.36
C SER A 92 -4.82 -30.04 -3.49
N GLN A 93 -5.17 -28.88 -4.07
CA GLN A 93 -4.38 -28.26 -5.14
C GLN A 93 -2.99 -27.86 -4.64
N ARG A 94 -2.90 -27.30 -3.43
CA ARG A 94 -1.61 -26.99 -2.80
C ARG A 94 -0.76 -28.23 -2.58
N GLU A 95 -1.35 -29.31 -2.05
CA GLU A 95 -0.65 -30.58 -1.82
C GLU A 95 -0.15 -31.21 -3.12
N GLU A 96 -0.93 -31.14 -4.20
CA GLU A 96 -0.51 -31.62 -5.52
C GLU A 96 0.69 -30.83 -6.07
N LEU A 97 0.66 -29.50 -5.97
CA LEU A 97 1.75 -28.64 -6.44
C LEU A 97 3.03 -28.83 -5.61
N VAL A 98 2.90 -28.95 -4.28
CA VAL A 98 4.02 -29.26 -3.39
C VAL A 98 4.56 -30.67 -3.67
N GLY A 99 3.70 -31.64 -3.99
CA GLY A 99 4.11 -32.98 -4.42
C GLY A 99 4.92 -32.96 -5.72
N LYS A 100 4.48 -32.17 -6.71
CA LYS A 100 5.22 -31.92 -7.96
C LYS A 100 6.55 -31.20 -7.74
N LEU A 101 6.64 -30.33 -6.73
CA LEU A 101 7.91 -29.70 -6.35
C LEU A 101 8.91 -30.73 -5.80
N ARG A 102 8.44 -31.61 -4.90
CA ARG A 102 9.28 -32.68 -4.34
C ARG A 102 9.80 -33.65 -5.40
N SER A 103 9.00 -33.96 -6.43
CA SER A 103 9.45 -34.83 -7.51
C SER A 103 10.53 -34.21 -8.41
N LEU A 104 10.72 -32.89 -8.37
CA LEU A 104 11.84 -32.21 -9.02
C LEU A 104 13.16 -32.33 -8.23
N GLY A 105 13.12 -32.88 -7.00
CA GLY A 105 14.32 -33.13 -6.19
C GLY A 105 14.93 -31.88 -5.54
N VAL A 106 14.15 -30.80 -5.42
CA VAL A 106 14.57 -29.54 -4.79
C VAL A 106 13.73 -29.29 -3.54
N GLU A 107 14.36 -29.31 -2.37
CA GLU A 107 13.70 -29.03 -1.09
C GLU A 107 13.74 -27.52 -0.79
N ASP A 108 12.82 -26.77 -1.36
CA ASP A 108 12.66 -25.34 -1.09
C ASP A 108 11.21 -24.97 -0.76
N ALA A 109 11.03 -23.79 -0.16
CA ALA A 109 9.70 -23.24 0.07
C ALA A 109 9.05 -22.87 -1.28
N PRO A 110 7.79 -23.27 -1.55
CA PRO A 110 7.12 -23.02 -2.81
C PRO A 110 7.14 -21.56 -3.27
N ASP A 111 6.95 -20.64 -2.32
CA ASP A 111 6.91 -19.20 -2.59
C ASP A 111 8.27 -18.59 -2.93
N ALA A 112 9.36 -19.18 -2.42
CA ALA A 112 10.73 -18.71 -2.65
C ALA A 112 11.41 -19.43 -3.82
N PHE A 113 10.76 -20.44 -4.42
CA PHE A 113 11.34 -21.29 -5.44
C PHE A 113 11.74 -20.52 -6.71
N GLY A 114 10.93 -19.56 -7.15
CA GLY A 114 11.25 -18.73 -8.32
C GLY A 114 12.58 -17.99 -8.15
N GLU A 115 12.72 -17.27 -7.04
CA GLU A 115 13.91 -16.45 -6.75
C GLU A 115 15.15 -17.28 -6.41
N ARG A 116 15.00 -18.40 -5.69
CA ARG A 116 16.13 -19.19 -5.19
C ARG A 116 16.62 -20.25 -6.18
N VAL A 117 15.74 -20.75 -7.05
CA VAL A 117 16.05 -21.89 -7.92
C VAL A 117 16.04 -21.46 -9.38
N VAL A 118 14.91 -20.91 -9.86
CA VAL A 118 14.73 -20.59 -11.28
C VAL A 118 15.65 -19.45 -11.73
N ASP A 119 15.69 -18.35 -10.99
CA ASP A 119 16.48 -17.17 -11.37
C ASP A 119 18.00 -17.42 -11.45
N PRO A 120 18.64 -18.07 -10.46
CA PRO A 120 20.05 -18.42 -10.55
C PRO A 120 20.36 -19.37 -11.70
N LEU A 121 19.49 -20.35 -11.96
CA LEU A 121 19.65 -21.29 -13.08
C LEU A 121 19.53 -20.58 -14.43
N ARG A 122 18.56 -19.66 -14.59
CA ARG A 122 18.40 -18.85 -15.81
C ARG A 122 19.61 -17.94 -16.05
N LYS A 123 20.13 -17.28 -15.00
CA LYS A 123 21.34 -16.47 -15.10
C LYS A 123 22.55 -17.31 -15.52
N TRP A 124 22.68 -18.51 -14.96
CA TRP A 124 23.77 -19.42 -15.29
C TRP A 124 23.68 -19.96 -16.72
N HIS A 125 22.47 -20.32 -17.19
CA HIS A 125 22.16 -20.68 -18.59
C HIS A 125 22.58 -19.57 -19.55
N ASN A 126 22.09 -18.35 -19.34
CA ASN A 126 22.42 -17.21 -20.20
C ASN A 126 23.92 -16.90 -20.20
N GLY A 127 24.60 -17.18 -19.08
CA GLY A 127 26.05 -17.05 -18.95
C GLY A 127 26.85 -17.92 -19.93
N VAL A 128 26.32 -19.06 -20.40
CA VAL A 128 26.98 -19.91 -21.41
C VAL A 128 27.17 -19.14 -22.72
N ASN A 129 26.11 -18.53 -23.21
CA ASN A 129 26.13 -17.80 -24.48
C ASN A 129 27.06 -16.60 -24.43
N THR A 130 27.08 -15.88 -23.30
CA THR A 130 28.05 -14.80 -23.05
C THR A 130 29.48 -15.33 -23.02
N THR A 131 29.73 -16.45 -22.34
CA THR A 131 31.06 -17.07 -22.25
C THR A 131 31.55 -17.52 -23.63
N ASN A 132 30.68 -18.12 -24.44
CA ASN A 132 31.00 -18.53 -25.81
C ASN A 132 31.31 -17.35 -26.74
N ARG A 133 30.64 -16.19 -26.56
CA ARG A 133 31.01 -14.96 -27.28
C ARG A 133 32.39 -14.47 -26.87
N LEU A 134 32.66 -14.38 -25.56
CA LEU A 134 33.97 -13.97 -25.05
C LEU A 134 35.10 -14.89 -25.54
N ILE A 135 34.88 -16.20 -25.62
CA ILE A 135 35.86 -17.15 -26.19
C ILE A 135 36.15 -16.84 -27.67
N LYS A 136 35.14 -16.47 -28.45
CA LYS A 136 35.32 -16.07 -29.85
C LYS A 136 36.07 -14.74 -29.97
N ASP A 137 35.71 -13.76 -29.14
CA ASP A 137 36.35 -12.44 -29.13
C ASP A 137 37.82 -12.55 -28.68
N ASP A 138 38.10 -13.32 -27.63
CA ASP A 138 39.45 -13.62 -27.14
C ASP A 138 40.29 -14.30 -28.24
N ALA A 139 39.74 -15.28 -28.96
CA ALA A 139 40.44 -15.95 -30.07
C ALA A 139 40.70 -15.01 -31.26
N GLN A 140 39.78 -14.08 -31.54
CA GLN A 140 39.99 -13.08 -32.59
C GLN A 140 41.05 -12.05 -32.18
N ARG A 141 41.08 -11.64 -30.91
CA ARG A 141 42.12 -10.74 -30.37
C ARG A 141 43.48 -11.41 -30.38
N ASP A 142 43.58 -12.68 -29.97
CA ASP A 142 44.82 -13.46 -30.05
C ASP A 142 45.34 -13.55 -31.50
N ALA A 143 44.48 -13.85 -32.48
CA ALA A 143 44.87 -13.86 -33.89
C ALA A 143 45.33 -12.47 -34.40
N THR A 144 44.75 -11.39 -33.88
CA THR A 144 45.14 -10.02 -34.23
C THR A 144 46.51 -9.67 -33.64
N LEU A 145 46.72 -10.00 -32.36
CA LEU A 145 48.00 -9.80 -31.67
C LEU A 145 49.12 -10.63 -32.28
N GLN A 146 48.84 -11.84 -32.77
CA GLN A 146 49.82 -12.63 -33.54
C GLN A 146 50.26 -11.92 -34.83
N ASN A 147 49.33 -11.26 -35.54
CA ASN A 147 49.66 -10.47 -36.73
C ASN A 147 50.46 -9.21 -36.35
N GLU A 148 50.04 -8.48 -35.30
CA GLU A 148 50.76 -7.31 -34.78
C GLU A 148 52.19 -7.70 -34.34
N LEU A 149 52.35 -8.83 -33.64
CA LEU A 149 53.64 -9.37 -33.22
C LEU A 149 54.55 -9.66 -34.42
N SER A 150 54.00 -10.30 -35.46
CA SER A 150 54.76 -10.58 -36.69
C SER A 150 55.22 -9.31 -37.41
N THR A 151 54.41 -8.24 -37.32
CA THR A 151 54.73 -6.93 -37.92
C THR A 151 55.83 -6.23 -37.12
N ALA A 152 55.71 -6.18 -35.79
CA ALA A 152 56.73 -5.61 -34.91
C ALA A 152 58.08 -6.34 -35.04
N LEU A 153 58.08 -7.67 -35.15
CA LEU A 153 59.28 -8.46 -35.42
C LEU A 153 59.91 -8.11 -36.78
N ALA A 154 59.10 -8.02 -37.83
CA ALA A 154 59.59 -7.66 -39.17
C ALA A 154 60.16 -6.22 -39.22
N ASP A 155 59.52 -5.27 -38.54
CA ASP A 155 59.98 -3.88 -38.46
C ASP A 155 61.28 -3.75 -37.67
N ARG A 156 61.41 -4.48 -36.55
CA ARG A 156 62.66 -4.58 -35.78
C ARG A 156 63.79 -5.14 -36.63
N ASP A 157 63.55 -6.27 -37.29
CA ASP A 157 64.57 -6.97 -38.08
C ASP A 157 65.01 -6.12 -39.29
N SER A 158 64.06 -5.42 -39.94
CA SER A 158 64.33 -4.45 -40.99
C SER A 158 65.17 -3.27 -40.51
N ALA A 159 64.87 -2.73 -39.33
CA ALA A 159 65.61 -1.62 -38.73
C ALA A 159 67.04 -2.03 -38.33
N LEU A 160 67.21 -3.22 -37.74
CA LEU A 160 68.54 -3.78 -37.42
C LEU A 160 69.37 -4.04 -38.68
N ALA A 161 68.75 -4.55 -39.74
CA ALA A 161 69.41 -4.71 -41.05
C ALA A 161 69.85 -3.35 -41.64
N GLY A 162 69.05 -2.29 -41.45
CA GLY A 162 69.40 -0.92 -41.80
C GLY A 162 70.61 -0.36 -41.03
N CYS A 163 70.88 -0.90 -39.83
CA CYS A 163 72.10 -0.63 -39.04
C CYS A 163 73.27 -1.58 -39.38
N GLN A 164 73.09 -2.50 -40.34
CA GLN A 164 74.05 -3.57 -40.68
C GLN A 164 74.37 -4.49 -39.49
N ILE A 165 73.38 -4.77 -38.65
CA ILE A 165 73.48 -5.74 -37.56
C ILE A 165 72.73 -7.00 -37.99
N GLU A 166 73.40 -8.15 -37.90
CA GLU A 166 72.77 -9.44 -38.17
C GLU A 166 71.67 -9.69 -37.13
N THR A 167 70.50 -10.13 -37.60
CA THR A 167 69.34 -10.42 -36.74
C THR A 167 69.69 -11.55 -35.76
N PRO A 168 69.66 -11.29 -34.44
CA PRO A 168 69.93 -12.34 -33.47
C PRO A 168 68.73 -13.30 -33.39
N SER A 169 68.97 -14.59 -33.13
CA SER A 169 67.90 -15.53 -32.72
C SER A 169 67.17 -14.99 -31.48
N ASP A 170 65.89 -15.35 -31.31
CA ASP A 170 64.90 -14.76 -30.38
C ASP A 170 65.35 -14.33 -28.96
N ASP A 171 66.44 -14.87 -28.40
CA ASP A 171 66.97 -14.47 -27.08
C ASP A 171 67.98 -13.31 -27.08
N ALA A 172 68.54 -12.93 -28.24
CA ALA A 172 69.68 -12.02 -28.31
C ALA A 172 69.32 -10.56 -28.65
N SER A 173 68.04 -10.17 -28.55
CA SER A 173 67.56 -8.79 -28.74
C SER A 173 67.30 -8.03 -27.43
N SER A 174 67.49 -8.67 -26.27
CA SER A 174 67.24 -8.09 -24.94
C SER A 174 68.08 -6.84 -24.63
N TRP A 175 69.23 -6.66 -25.31
CA TRP A 175 70.08 -5.48 -25.17
C TRP A 175 69.47 -4.20 -25.77
N LEU A 176 68.50 -4.29 -26.69
CA LEU A 176 67.84 -3.11 -27.27
C LEU A 176 67.12 -2.29 -26.18
N LEU A 177 66.57 -2.96 -25.17
CA LEU A 177 65.84 -2.35 -24.06
C LEU A 177 66.69 -2.21 -22.78
N ALA A 178 68.00 -2.49 -22.84
CA ALA A 178 68.89 -2.36 -21.69
C ALA A 178 68.99 -0.90 -21.21
N LYS A 179 69.06 -0.68 -19.89
CA LYS A 179 69.18 0.65 -19.28
C LYS A 179 70.57 0.87 -18.67
N PRO A 180 71.19 2.06 -18.82
CA PRO A 180 70.73 3.20 -19.61
C PRO A 180 70.83 2.91 -21.12
N GLY A 181 69.73 3.16 -21.85
CA GLY A 181 69.53 2.69 -23.22
C GLY A 181 69.40 3.82 -24.25
N PHE A 182 68.74 3.54 -25.37
CA PHE A 182 68.51 4.51 -26.44
C PHE A 182 67.83 5.80 -25.95
N GLU A 183 66.81 5.70 -25.10
CA GLU A 183 66.07 6.85 -24.58
C GLU A 183 66.97 7.85 -23.84
N SER A 184 67.86 7.35 -22.96
CA SER A 184 68.81 8.20 -22.24
C SER A 184 69.86 8.83 -23.17
N PHE A 185 70.24 8.12 -24.23
CA PHE A 185 71.15 8.64 -25.25
C PHE A 185 70.50 9.75 -26.08
N GLU A 186 69.27 9.52 -26.54
CA GLU A 186 68.49 10.48 -27.34
C GLU A 186 68.20 11.75 -26.55
N GLN A 187 67.79 11.63 -25.28
CA GLN A 187 67.58 12.76 -24.39
C GLN A 187 68.84 13.61 -24.20
N ALA A 188 69.99 12.97 -23.97
CA ALA A 188 71.27 13.69 -23.81
C ALA A 188 71.71 14.39 -25.11
N LEU A 189 71.49 13.76 -26.28
CA LEU A 189 71.78 14.35 -27.58
C LEU A 189 70.88 15.57 -27.89
N VAL A 190 69.57 15.47 -27.59
CA VAL A 190 68.62 16.58 -27.77
C VAL A 190 68.94 17.73 -26.81
N ALA A 191 69.23 17.44 -25.53
CA ALA A 191 69.61 18.44 -24.54
C ALA A 191 70.89 19.21 -24.95
N LEU A 192 71.86 18.51 -25.54
CA LEU A 192 73.05 19.11 -26.11
C LEU A 192 72.73 20.00 -27.32
N SER A 193 71.89 19.50 -28.25
CA SER A 193 71.43 20.28 -29.41
C SER A 193 70.70 21.56 -29.00
N ASP A 194 69.77 21.48 -28.05
CA ASP A 194 68.95 22.62 -27.65
C ASP A 194 69.77 23.69 -26.92
N LYS A 195 70.67 23.30 -26.01
CA LYS A 195 71.62 24.25 -25.40
C LYS A 195 72.47 24.95 -26.44
N LEU A 196 72.94 24.24 -27.46
CA LEU A 196 73.78 24.83 -28.50
C LEU A 196 73.00 25.71 -29.49
N LYS A 197 71.67 25.74 -29.51
CA LYS A 197 70.89 26.68 -30.34
C LYS A 197 70.88 28.10 -29.76
N GLU A 198 71.19 28.27 -28.48
CA GLU A 198 71.23 29.58 -27.82
C GLU A 198 72.46 30.40 -28.30
N PRO A 199 72.35 31.74 -28.42
CA PRO A 199 73.44 32.62 -28.85
C PRO A 199 74.48 32.83 -27.73
N ILE A 200 75.16 31.76 -27.37
CA ILE A 200 76.11 31.70 -26.26
C ILE A 200 77.40 32.48 -26.57
N GLU A 201 77.71 32.73 -27.85
CA GLU A 201 78.93 33.41 -28.28
C GLU A 201 79.07 34.84 -27.76
N ASP A 202 77.98 35.59 -27.72
CA ASP A 202 77.98 36.99 -27.23
C ASP A 202 78.19 37.06 -25.71
N GLU A 203 77.78 36.00 -24.99
CA GLU A 203 77.94 35.89 -23.55
C GLU A 203 79.36 35.47 -23.12
N LEU A 204 80.11 34.85 -24.03
CA LEU A 204 81.49 34.40 -23.78
C LEU A 204 82.56 35.48 -24.04
N THR A 205 82.16 36.65 -24.55
CA THR A 205 83.06 37.80 -24.76
C THR A 205 83.48 38.46 -23.45
N ASP A 206 84.73 38.92 -23.34
CA ASP A 206 85.22 39.63 -22.16
C ASP A 206 84.43 40.93 -21.93
N ALA A 207 83.79 41.06 -20.77
CA ALA A 207 83.13 42.29 -20.35
C ALA A 207 84.16 43.28 -19.78
N ALA A 208 84.07 44.57 -20.15
CA ALA A 208 84.85 45.62 -19.50
C ALA A 208 84.34 45.79 -18.05
N TRP A 209 85.18 45.44 -17.06
CA TRP A 209 84.80 45.50 -15.64
C TRP A 209 85.07 46.89 -15.05
N GLU A 210 84.07 47.49 -14.42
CA GLU A 210 84.21 48.74 -13.66
C GLU A 210 84.16 48.43 -12.16
N GLU A 211 84.97 49.13 -11.35
CA GLU A 211 85.04 48.95 -9.88
C GLU A 211 83.67 49.17 -9.20
N ALA A 212 82.80 49.98 -9.79
CA ALA A 212 81.43 50.20 -9.30
C ALA A 212 80.53 48.96 -9.39
N TYR A 213 80.90 47.93 -10.18
CA TYR A 213 80.11 46.71 -10.31
C TYR A 213 80.26 45.77 -9.11
N ASP A 214 81.30 45.99 -8.29
CA ASP A 214 81.57 45.22 -7.07
C ASP A 214 80.57 45.54 -5.94
N ASP A 215 79.73 46.56 -6.10
CA ASP A 215 78.58 46.85 -5.22
C ASP A 215 77.55 45.70 -5.20
N TRP A 216 77.57 44.81 -6.20
CA TRP A 216 76.68 43.67 -6.31
C TRP A 216 77.45 42.35 -6.44
N SER A 217 76.92 41.30 -5.82
CA SER A 217 77.58 39.99 -5.73
C SER A 217 77.21 39.00 -6.84
N SER A 218 76.27 39.36 -7.73
CA SER A 218 75.78 38.50 -8.82
C SER A 218 74.98 39.31 -9.84
N SER A 219 74.73 38.71 -10.99
CA SER A 219 73.82 39.21 -12.03
C SER A 219 72.43 39.51 -11.47
N GLU A 220 71.88 38.56 -10.70
CA GLU A 220 70.56 38.65 -10.10
C GLU A 220 70.47 39.75 -9.04
N ALA A 221 71.49 39.89 -8.19
CA ALA A 221 71.54 40.93 -7.17
C ALA A 221 71.57 42.34 -7.78
N ALA A 222 72.30 42.53 -8.88
CA ALA A 222 72.38 43.80 -9.60
C ALA A 222 71.05 44.14 -10.31
N ALA A 223 70.45 43.18 -11.00
CA ALA A 223 69.15 43.35 -11.67
C ALA A 223 68.00 43.59 -10.68
N ASP A 224 67.98 42.88 -9.55
CA ASP A 224 66.97 43.06 -8.52
C ASP A 224 67.07 44.45 -7.86
N TRP A 225 68.29 44.91 -7.59
CA TRP A 225 68.52 46.26 -7.07
C TRP A 225 68.08 47.33 -8.07
N GLU A 226 68.44 47.18 -9.34
CA GLU A 226 68.06 48.07 -10.45
C GLU A 226 66.54 48.22 -10.56
N ARG A 227 65.83 47.09 -10.58
CA ARG A 227 64.37 47.03 -10.62
C ARG A 227 63.74 47.75 -9.44
N LYS A 228 64.16 47.43 -8.21
CA LYS A 228 63.65 48.06 -6.99
C LYS A 228 63.90 49.57 -6.97
N ALA A 229 65.06 50.02 -7.45
CA ALA A 229 65.38 51.44 -7.54
C ALA A 229 64.50 52.17 -8.55
N ARG A 230 64.23 51.60 -9.73
CA ARG A 230 63.31 52.18 -10.73
C ARG A 230 61.86 52.21 -10.26
N GLU A 231 61.39 51.14 -9.64
CA GLU A 231 60.05 51.08 -9.03
C GLU A 231 59.88 52.19 -7.98
N MET A 232 60.88 52.38 -7.10
CA MET A 232 60.84 53.43 -6.09
C MET A 232 60.87 54.83 -6.70
N THR A 233 61.70 55.07 -7.73
CA THR A 233 61.72 56.33 -8.48
C THR A 233 60.36 56.69 -9.08
N ALA A 234 59.63 55.70 -9.62
CA ALA A 234 58.29 55.91 -10.17
C ALA A 234 57.24 56.24 -9.09
N LEU A 235 57.37 55.65 -7.90
CA LEU A 235 56.42 55.84 -6.79
C LEU A 235 56.62 57.15 -6.02
N LEU A 236 57.86 57.60 -5.86
CA LEU A 236 58.18 58.76 -5.01
C LEU A 236 57.52 60.07 -5.47
N ARG A 237 57.49 60.32 -6.79
CA ARG A 237 57.02 61.60 -7.33
C ARG A 237 55.49 61.78 -7.18
N PRO A 238 54.64 60.81 -7.55
CA PRO A 238 53.20 60.89 -7.30
C PRO A 238 52.86 60.90 -5.81
N ALA A 239 53.53 60.08 -4.99
CA ALA A 239 53.24 60.01 -3.56
C ALA A 239 53.56 61.32 -2.83
N GLY A 240 54.65 62.01 -3.21
CA GLY A 240 54.99 63.32 -2.64
C GLY A 240 53.93 64.40 -2.93
N ILE A 241 53.22 64.32 -4.06
CA ILE A 241 52.14 65.27 -4.41
C ILE A 241 50.88 64.95 -3.60
N ALA A 242 50.46 63.68 -3.57
CA ALA A 242 49.25 63.26 -2.87
C ALA A 242 49.32 63.52 -1.36
N LEU A 243 50.46 63.25 -0.74
CA LEU A 243 50.66 63.49 0.70
C LEU A 243 50.56 64.98 1.06
N LYS A 244 51.01 65.88 0.17
CA LYS A 244 50.89 67.32 0.38
C LYS A 244 49.43 67.77 0.43
N GLU A 245 48.61 67.31 -0.53
CA GLU A 245 47.19 67.68 -0.60
C GLU A 245 46.42 67.20 0.63
N LYS A 246 46.61 65.93 1.03
CA LYS A 246 45.99 65.37 2.24
C LYS A 246 46.42 66.15 3.50
N ALA A 247 47.69 66.53 3.60
CA ALA A 247 48.20 67.29 4.74
C ALA A 247 47.62 68.71 4.84
N GLU A 248 47.35 69.38 3.71
CA GLU A 248 46.71 70.70 3.69
C GLU A 248 45.24 70.63 4.15
N GLU A 249 44.50 69.60 3.74
CA GLU A 249 43.11 69.37 4.17
C GLU A 249 43.01 69.16 5.69
N VAL A 250 43.86 68.30 6.25
CA VAL A 250 43.94 68.08 7.70
C VAL A 250 44.30 69.38 8.43
N ARG A 251 45.26 70.15 7.91
CA ARG A 251 45.67 71.42 8.51
C ARG A 251 44.52 72.42 8.57
N ALA A 252 43.76 72.57 7.48
CA ALA A 252 42.60 73.46 7.43
C ALA A 252 41.51 73.06 8.44
N ALA A 253 41.20 71.76 8.55
CA ALA A 253 40.24 71.28 9.53
C ALA A 253 40.70 71.49 10.98
N ARG A 254 42.01 71.38 11.24
CA ARG A 254 42.56 71.68 12.57
C ARG A 254 42.34 73.13 12.96
N GLU A 255 42.64 74.04 12.05
CA GLU A 255 42.49 75.48 12.26
C GLU A 255 41.02 75.85 12.49
N ALA A 256 40.09 75.23 11.75
CA ALA A 256 38.64 75.42 11.93
C ALA A 256 38.16 74.92 13.31
N LEU A 257 38.60 73.74 13.74
CA LEU A 257 38.29 73.20 15.07
C LEU A 257 38.82 74.11 16.19
N ASP A 258 40.09 74.50 16.10
CA ASP A 258 40.72 75.35 17.12
C ASP A 258 40.03 76.73 17.18
N SER A 259 39.57 77.26 16.04
CA SER A 259 38.78 78.50 15.97
C SER A 259 37.40 78.36 16.62
N ALA A 260 36.62 77.34 16.24
CA ALA A 260 35.28 77.10 16.79
C ALA A 260 35.31 76.75 18.30
N GLN A 261 36.38 76.10 18.76
CA GLN A 261 36.57 75.83 20.18
C GLN A 261 36.75 77.13 20.97
N ARG A 262 37.54 78.08 20.46
CA ARG A 262 37.75 79.38 21.13
C ARG A 262 36.44 80.15 21.26
N THR A 263 35.62 80.20 20.20
CA THR A 263 34.35 80.98 20.22
C THR A 263 33.33 80.41 21.22
N VAL A 264 33.23 79.08 21.35
CA VAL A 264 32.39 78.42 22.36
C VAL A 264 32.92 78.62 23.77
N GLN A 265 34.24 78.52 23.96
CA GLN A 265 34.86 78.74 25.27
C GLN A 265 34.65 80.19 25.75
N GLU A 266 34.73 81.18 24.86
CA GLU A 266 34.44 82.58 25.20
C GLU A 266 32.97 82.77 25.61
N ALA A 267 32.03 82.15 24.87
CA ALA A 267 30.60 82.27 25.14
C ALA A 267 30.18 81.52 26.42
N THR A 268 30.77 80.37 26.70
CA THR A 268 30.43 79.53 27.85
C THR A 268 31.31 79.79 29.06
N LYS A 269 32.43 80.51 28.92
CA LYS A 269 33.49 80.71 29.94
C LYS A 269 33.95 79.40 30.60
N SER A 270 33.91 78.29 29.87
CA SER A 270 34.38 76.98 30.32
C SER A 270 35.25 76.36 29.24
N SER A 271 36.35 75.71 29.64
CA SER A 271 37.25 75.00 28.73
C SER A 271 36.71 73.63 28.32
N SER A 272 35.84 73.05 29.15
CA SER A 272 35.19 71.75 28.93
C SER A 272 33.71 71.95 28.72
N PHE A 273 33.23 71.47 27.57
CA PHE A 273 31.86 71.60 27.13
C PHE A 273 31.49 70.28 26.44
N ASP A 274 30.51 69.55 26.96
CA ASP A 274 30.10 68.26 26.39
C ASP A 274 28.58 68.23 26.30
N VAL A 275 28.07 68.62 25.14
CA VAL A 275 26.63 68.64 24.87
C VAL A 275 26.39 67.91 23.57
N ARG A 276 25.42 67.01 23.59
CA ARG A 276 25.02 66.25 22.41
C ARG A 276 24.45 67.20 21.36
N ARG A 277 24.92 67.05 20.12
CA ARG A 277 24.45 67.84 18.97
C ARG A 277 22.92 67.76 18.82
N GLU A 278 22.36 66.57 19.02
CA GLU A 278 20.91 66.33 18.94
C GLU A 278 20.12 67.21 19.92
N ASP A 279 20.60 67.36 21.16
CA ASP A 279 19.93 68.20 22.16
C ASP A 279 20.01 69.70 21.79
N LEU A 280 21.16 70.13 21.22
CA LEU A 280 21.35 71.50 20.72
C LEU A 280 20.45 71.82 19.53
N ASP A 281 20.34 70.88 18.58
CA ASP A 281 19.49 70.99 17.40
C ASP A 281 18.00 70.98 17.78
N GLU A 282 17.59 70.08 18.69
CA GLU A 282 16.21 69.99 19.19
C GLU A 282 15.79 71.28 19.90
N TRP A 283 16.66 71.84 20.76
CA TRP A 283 16.37 73.12 21.41
C TRP A 283 16.30 74.27 20.40
N ALA A 284 17.26 74.35 19.46
CA ALA A 284 17.29 75.41 18.46
C ALA A 284 16.03 75.38 17.57
N ALA A 285 15.59 74.19 17.16
CA ALA A 285 14.37 74.00 16.38
C ALA A 285 13.10 74.41 17.16
N CYS A 286 12.92 73.90 18.39
CA CYS A 286 11.77 74.25 19.23
C CYS A 286 11.73 75.75 19.56
N TYR A 287 12.89 76.38 19.79
CA TYR A 287 12.98 77.80 20.10
C TYR A 287 12.68 78.68 18.88
N ALA A 288 13.18 78.31 17.70
CA ALA A 288 12.86 78.99 16.46
C ALA A 288 11.35 78.94 16.14
N GLU A 289 10.71 77.77 16.32
CA GLU A 289 9.25 77.62 16.14
C GLU A 289 8.47 78.48 17.15
N LEU A 290 8.92 78.52 18.41
CA LEU A 290 8.29 79.36 19.44
C LEU A 290 8.38 80.86 19.10
N CYS A 291 9.53 81.33 18.60
CA CYS A 291 9.71 82.72 18.17
C CYS A 291 8.83 83.12 16.97
N ALA A 292 8.40 82.15 16.15
CA ALA A 292 7.60 82.40 14.96
C ALA A 292 6.08 82.53 15.21
N LEU A 293 5.57 82.23 16.42
CA LEU A 293 4.13 82.23 16.73
C LEU A 293 3.57 83.65 17.06
N PRO A 294 2.36 84.02 16.59
CA PRO A 294 1.75 85.34 16.86
C PRO A 294 1.24 85.49 18.31
N ARG A 295 1.49 86.65 18.94
CA ARG A 295 1.13 86.95 20.34
C ARG A 295 -0.39 87.18 20.53
N ALA A 296 -1.16 86.15 20.90
CA ALA A 296 -2.61 86.24 21.14
C ALA A 296 -2.95 86.45 22.64
N LYS A 297 -3.99 87.26 22.93
CA LYS A 297 -4.40 87.67 24.31
C LYS A 297 -4.87 86.51 25.23
N LEU A 298 -5.07 85.29 24.70
CA LEU A 298 -5.45 84.08 25.44
C LEU A 298 -4.34 82.99 25.44
N ALA A 299 -3.09 83.36 25.16
CA ALA A 299 -1.94 82.45 25.11
C ALA A 299 -1.58 81.78 26.46
N PHE A 300 -2.19 82.23 27.57
CA PHE A 300 -1.96 81.66 28.91
C PHE A 300 -2.67 80.32 29.16
N LEU A 301 -3.55 79.87 28.24
CA LEU A 301 -4.25 78.59 28.40
C LEU A 301 -3.28 77.40 28.24
N PRO A 302 -3.31 76.41 29.15
CA PRO A 302 -2.34 75.31 29.21
C PRO A 302 -2.38 74.30 28.05
N GLN A 303 -3.33 74.43 27.12
CA GLN A 303 -3.45 73.58 25.92
C GLN A 303 -3.01 74.31 24.63
N SER A 304 -2.47 75.53 24.72
CA SER A 304 -1.98 76.25 23.53
C SER A 304 -0.68 75.64 22.98
N ARG A 305 -0.45 75.75 21.66
CA ARG A 305 0.79 75.30 21.01
C ARG A 305 2.05 75.97 21.59
N SER A 306 1.93 77.23 22.01
CA SER A 306 3.00 77.94 22.72
C SER A 306 3.31 77.29 24.07
N ALA A 307 2.30 76.89 24.84
CA ALA A 307 2.51 76.18 26.11
C ALA A 307 3.12 74.78 25.90
N GLU A 308 2.77 74.10 24.80
CA GLU A 308 3.37 72.81 24.44
C GLU A 308 4.86 72.94 24.08
N LEU A 309 5.23 73.88 23.21
CA LEU A 309 6.63 74.15 22.84
C LEU A 309 7.45 74.61 24.05
N VAL A 310 6.87 75.41 24.95
CA VAL A 310 7.54 75.79 26.20
C VAL A 310 7.81 74.56 27.07
N ARG A 311 6.89 73.59 27.18
CA ARG A 311 7.14 72.34 27.91
C ARG A 311 8.23 71.49 27.25
N GLN A 312 8.31 71.47 25.93
CA GLN A 312 9.36 70.75 25.21
C GLN A 312 10.73 71.42 25.43
N LEU A 313 10.79 72.76 25.31
CA LEU A 313 11.98 73.52 25.65
C LEU A 313 12.41 73.30 27.10
N GLU A 314 11.48 73.30 28.06
CA GLU A 314 11.79 73.02 29.47
C GLU A 314 12.41 71.62 29.67
N LYS A 315 11.97 70.61 28.91
CA LYS A 315 12.58 69.27 28.95
C LYS A 315 14.02 69.27 28.42
N VAL A 316 14.26 69.91 27.27
CA VAL A 316 15.61 69.99 26.68
C VAL A 316 16.52 70.87 27.56
N GLU A 317 16.01 71.99 28.07
CA GLU A 317 16.68 72.88 29.02
C GLU A 317 17.05 72.13 30.31
N GLY A 318 16.21 71.19 30.76
CA GLY A 318 16.52 70.29 31.86
C GLY A 318 17.79 69.47 31.62
N ARG A 319 17.99 68.96 30.39
CA ARG A 319 19.22 68.25 29.99
C ARG A 319 20.42 69.19 29.90
N PHE A 320 20.21 70.41 29.41
CA PHE A 320 21.27 71.43 29.36
C PHE A 320 21.77 71.85 30.74
N ARG A 321 20.93 71.85 31.78
CA ARG A 321 21.37 72.19 33.14
C ARG A 321 22.48 71.27 33.68
N VAL A 322 22.54 70.03 33.20
CA VAL A 322 23.59 69.07 33.56
C VAL A 322 24.87 69.31 32.75
N SER A 323 24.73 69.81 31.53
CA SER A 323 25.80 69.82 30.52
C SER A 323 26.48 71.19 30.35
N PHE A 324 25.76 72.28 30.64
CA PHE A 324 26.29 73.64 30.66
C PHE A 324 26.70 74.05 32.08
N PRO A 325 27.80 74.80 32.23
CA PRO A 325 28.29 75.19 33.55
C PRO A 325 27.35 76.16 34.27
N VAL A 326 27.31 76.07 35.60
CA VAL A 326 26.34 76.80 36.45
C VAL A 326 26.39 78.32 36.25
N HIS A 327 27.58 78.90 36.01
CA HIS A 327 27.72 80.35 35.85
C HIS A 327 27.04 80.90 34.60
N LEU A 328 26.87 80.07 33.55
CA LEU A 328 26.14 80.43 32.35
C LEU A 328 24.67 80.68 32.68
N TRP A 329 24.06 79.81 33.49
CA TRP A 329 22.67 79.96 33.94
C TRP A 329 22.45 81.18 34.83
N THR A 330 23.41 81.55 35.68
CA THR A 330 23.33 82.80 36.46
C THR A 330 23.37 84.05 35.57
N SER A 331 24.05 84.02 34.43
CA SER A 331 24.10 85.16 33.51
C SER A 331 22.85 85.28 32.62
N ILE A 332 22.24 84.14 32.29
CA ILE A 332 21.04 84.05 31.46
C ILE A 332 19.79 84.39 32.29
N GLY A 333 19.75 83.95 33.55
CA GLY A 333 18.64 84.17 34.47
C GLY A 333 17.47 83.19 34.23
N ALA A 334 16.25 83.60 34.60
CA ALA A 334 15.07 82.78 34.39
C ALA A 334 14.84 82.52 32.89
N LEU A 335 14.57 81.27 32.50
CA LEU A 335 14.32 80.85 31.12
C LEU A 335 12.91 81.21 30.66
N ASN A 336 12.60 82.51 30.77
CA ASN A 336 11.49 83.14 30.07
C ASN A 336 11.96 83.53 28.65
N GLU A 337 11.11 84.26 27.91
CA GLU A 337 11.39 84.71 26.54
C GLU A 337 12.73 85.47 26.42
N THR A 338 13.10 86.28 27.43
CA THR A 338 14.37 87.04 27.43
C THR A 338 15.57 86.18 27.83
N GLY A 339 15.39 85.18 28.71
CA GLY A 339 16.45 84.23 29.04
C GLY A 339 16.80 83.34 27.85
N ARG A 340 15.79 82.82 27.14
CA ARG A 340 16.00 81.95 25.97
C ARG A 340 16.65 82.69 24.80
N SER A 341 16.35 83.98 24.60
CA SER A 341 17.03 84.78 23.57
C SER A 341 18.52 85.01 23.86
N ARG A 342 18.92 85.03 25.14
CA ARG A 342 20.33 85.08 25.55
C ARG A 342 21.04 83.73 25.42
N LEU A 343 20.31 82.63 25.55
CA LEU A 343 20.86 81.26 25.40
C LEU A 343 21.12 80.91 23.94
N SER A 344 20.28 81.35 23.00
CA SER A 344 20.37 81.00 21.57
C SER A 344 21.76 81.23 20.93
N PRO A 345 22.44 82.39 21.11
CA PRO A 345 23.78 82.60 20.56
C PRO A 345 24.87 81.69 21.17
N VAL A 346 24.63 81.14 22.37
CA VAL A 346 25.52 80.15 22.97
C VAL A 346 25.28 78.78 22.34
N ILE A 347 24.02 78.43 22.10
CA ILE A 347 23.61 77.18 21.44
C ILE A 347 24.16 77.13 20.00
N GLU A 348 24.07 78.21 19.22
CA GLU A 348 24.60 78.21 17.85
C GLU A 348 26.12 78.00 17.80
N ARG A 349 26.89 78.70 18.66
CA ARG A 349 28.33 78.46 18.76
C ARG A 349 28.64 77.02 19.17
N ALA A 350 27.90 76.49 20.15
CA ALA A 350 28.02 75.11 20.59
C ALA A 350 27.78 74.10 19.46
N ARG A 351 26.85 74.40 18.52
CA ARG A 351 26.62 73.60 17.32
C ARG A 351 27.77 73.69 16.33
N GLU A 352 28.30 74.89 16.07
CA GLU A 352 29.46 75.10 15.19
C GLU A 352 30.70 74.34 15.68
N TRP A 353 30.99 74.38 16.99
CA TRP A 353 32.10 73.61 17.56
C TRP A 353 31.89 72.10 17.48
N ASN A 354 30.68 71.61 17.75
CA ASN A 354 30.37 70.19 17.56
C ASN A 354 30.54 69.76 16.10
N SER A 355 30.13 70.59 15.13
CA SER A 355 30.34 70.31 13.70
C SER A 355 31.83 70.27 13.33
N ALA A 356 32.61 71.25 13.75
CA ALA A 356 34.04 71.29 13.48
C ALA A 356 34.81 70.12 14.15
N ARG A 357 34.33 69.67 15.32
CA ARG A 357 34.86 68.48 16.00
C ARG A 357 34.55 67.21 15.22
N GLU A 358 33.32 67.05 14.74
CA GLU A 358 32.95 65.94 13.85
C GLU A 358 33.76 65.95 12.55
N ASP A 359 34.02 67.12 11.94
CA ASP A 359 34.88 67.25 10.76
C ASP A 359 36.33 66.82 11.04
N TRP A 360 36.89 67.23 12.18
CA TRP A 360 38.22 66.82 12.61
C TRP A 360 38.34 65.33 12.92
N ASP A 361 37.29 64.76 13.51
CA ASP A 361 37.23 63.33 13.83
C ASP A 361 37.03 62.49 12.56
N ARG A 362 36.26 62.99 11.58
CA ARG A 362 36.13 62.37 10.24
C ARG A 362 37.47 62.24 9.53
N LEU A 363 38.35 63.22 9.68
CA LEU A 363 39.69 63.20 9.06
C LEU A 363 40.72 62.36 9.84
N SER A 364 40.32 61.65 10.90
CA SER A 364 41.23 60.75 11.64
C SER A 364 41.88 59.71 10.72
N THR A 365 41.10 59.09 9.83
CA THR A 365 41.61 58.10 8.87
C THR A 365 42.61 58.70 7.90
N VAL A 366 42.35 59.93 7.42
CA VAL A 366 43.25 60.64 6.50
C VAL A 366 44.59 60.97 7.19
N ARG A 367 44.57 61.30 8.49
CA ARG A 367 45.80 61.51 9.26
C ARG A 367 46.62 60.23 9.41
N ASP A 368 45.97 59.13 9.75
CA ASP A 368 46.64 57.82 9.87
C ASP A 368 47.20 57.35 8.51
N GLU A 369 46.49 57.63 7.41
CA GLU A 369 46.95 57.36 6.05
C GLU A 369 48.22 58.14 5.70
N ILE A 370 48.29 59.44 6.04
CA ILE A 370 49.50 60.26 5.78
C ILE A 370 50.71 59.68 6.53
N GLU A 371 50.55 59.30 7.79
CA GLU A 371 51.63 58.72 8.61
C GLU A 371 52.05 57.35 8.05
N GLY A 372 51.09 56.48 7.74
CA GLY A 372 51.34 55.16 7.17
C GLY A 372 52.01 55.19 5.80
N GLU A 373 51.55 56.04 4.88
CA GLU A 373 52.13 56.21 3.55
C GLU A 373 53.56 56.77 3.63
N THR A 374 53.80 57.74 4.51
CA THR A 374 55.14 58.32 4.73
C THR A 374 56.13 57.29 5.27
N ASP A 375 55.72 56.49 6.25
CA ASP A 375 56.57 55.44 6.83
C ASP A 375 56.83 54.29 5.86
N ALA A 376 55.84 53.94 5.03
CA ALA A 376 56.01 52.94 3.98
C ALA A 376 57.08 53.39 2.96
N LEU A 377 57.08 54.67 2.57
CA LEU A 377 58.10 55.23 1.69
C LEU A 377 59.49 55.19 2.33
N ARG A 378 59.62 55.54 3.62
CA ARG A 378 60.91 55.49 4.34
C ARG A 378 61.51 54.08 4.36
N ARG A 379 60.73 53.07 4.78
CA ARG A 379 61.22 51.69 4.86
C ARG A 379 61.73 51.16 3.53
N ARG A 380 61.05 51.51 2.43
CA ARG A 380 61.46 51.08 1.09
C ARG A 380 62.73 51.78 0.61
N LEU A 381 62.97 53.03 1.01
CA LEU A 381 64.22 53.74 0.72
C LEU A 381 65.40 53.27 1.57
N ASP A 382 65.14 52.92 2.83
CA ASP A 382 66.15 52.32 3.71
C ASP A 382 66.63 50.96 3.18
N ALA A 383 65.71 50.16 2.62
CA ALA A 383 66.04 48.89 1.97
C ALA A 383 66.95 49.04 0.74
N LEU A 384 66.96 50.23 0.11
CA LEU A 384 67.86 50.56 -1.00
C LEU A 384 69.16 51.22 -0.54
N GLY A 385 69.38 51.38 0.78
CA GLY A 385 70.58 51.98 1.35
C GLY A 385 70.71 53.48 1.11
N THR A 386 69.61 54.20 0.91
CA THR A 386 69.61 55.65 0.60
C THR A 386 69.20 56.52 1.79
N GLN A 387 69.57 57.82 1.77
CA GLN A 387 69.33 58.75 2.89
C GLN A 387 67.83 58.98 3.19
N SER A 388 67.50 59.05 4.49
CA SER A 388 66.14 59.14 5.04
C SER A 388 65.34 60.36 4.56
N LEU A 389 64.07 60.13 4.24
CA LEU A 389 63.09 61.17 3.91
C LEU A 389 62.82 62.07 5.13
N ALA A 390 62.66 63.38 4.92
CA ALA A 390 62.41 64.36 5.98
C ALA A 390 61.10 64.09 6.76
N ALA A 391 60.94 64.73 7.92
CA ALA A 391 59.72 64.61 8.75
C ALA A 391 58.46 65.09 8.01
N GLU A 392 58.58 66.15 7.19
CA GLU A 392 57.52 66.64 6.31
C GLU A 392 57.86 66.28 4.85
N VAL A 393 57.00 65.48 4.22
CA VAL A 393 57.20 64.99 2.85
C VAL A 393 56.88 66.10 1.86
N THR A 394 57.90 66.63 1.18
CA THR A 394 57.69 67.62 0.12
C THR A 394 57.92 67.00 -1.26
N PRO A 395 57.14 67.39 -2.29
CA PRO A 395 57.35 66.94 -3.66
C PRO A 395 58.80 67.17 -4.17
N ALA A 396 59.44 68.26 -3.73
CA ALA A 396 60.82 68.60 -4.10
C ALA A 396 61.85 67.61 -3.50
N ALA A 397 61.68 67.20 -2.24
CA ALA A 397 62.54 66.21 -1.61
C ALA A 397 62.42 64.84 -2.28
N CYS A 398 61.19 64.40 -2.60
CA CYS A 398 60.96 63.15 -3.32
C CYS A 398 61.59 63.13 -4.72
N ALA A 399 61.54 64.25 -5.45
CA ALA A 399 62.13 64.36 -6.78
C ALA A 399 63.67 64.27 -6.77
N ALA A 400 64.33 64.83 -5.76
CA ALA A 400 65.78 64.78 -5.63
C ALA A 400 66.30 63.35 -5.35
N ILE A 401 65.60 62.60 -4.49
CA ILE A 401 65.94 61.20 -4.18
C ILE A 401 65.73 60.30 -5.41
N ALA A 402 64.61 60.49 -6.11
CA ALA A 402 64.27 59.77 -7.34
C ALA A 402 65.36 59.92 -8.44
N SER A 403 65.96 61.11 -8.58
CA SER A 403 67.05 61.34 -9.55
C SER A 403 68.30 60.52 -9.23
N LYS A 404 68.73 60.51 -7.96
CA LYS A 404 69.91 59.75 -7.51
C LYS A 404 69.72 58.24 -7.67
N LEU A 405 68.53 57.74 -7.36
CA LEU A 405 68.18 56.33 -7.55
C LEU A 405 68.24 55.92 -9.03
N SER A 406 67.76 56.79 -9.93
CA SER A 406 67.80 56.51 -11.38
C SER A 406 69.22 56.43 -11.94
N GLU A 407 70.15 57.26 -11.47
CA GLU A 407 71.56 57.22 -11.90
C GLU A 407 72.23 55.92 -11.45
N LYS A 408 72.09 55.54 -10.16
CA LYS A 408 72.66 54.28 -9.65
C LYS A 408 71.99 53.05 -10.26
N ALA A 409 70.71 53.13 -10.62
CA ALA A 409 70.02 52.05 -11.34
C ALA A 409 70.62 51.79 -12.72
N SER A 410 71.07 52.84 -13.44
CA SER A 410 71.76 52.65 -14.72
C SER A 410 73.09 51.89 -14.56
N VAL A 411 73.82 52.12 -13.47
CA VAL A 411 75.07 51.41 -13.17
C VAL A 411 74.78 49.95 -12.79
N ALA A 412 73.74 49.71 -11.99
CA ALA A 412 73.28 48.37 -11.64
C ALA A 412 72.88 47.53 -12.86
N ALA A 413 72.24 48.13 -13.87
CA ALA A 413 71.90 47.45 -15.12
C ALA A 413 73.16 46.99 -15.89
N SER A 414 74.17 47.86 -15.99
CA SER A 414 75.45 47.50 -16.62
C SER A 414 76.20 46.42 -15.83
N ALA A 415 76.18 46.50 -14.49
CA ALA A 415 76.75 45.48 -13.62
C ALA A 415 76.07 44.12 -13.78
N ALA A 416 74.74 44.08 -13.88
CA ALA A 416 73.98 42.83 -14.08
C ALA A 416 74.40 42.12 -15.38
N ALA A 417 74.52 42.89 -16.48
CA ALA A 417 74.95 42.35 -17.77
C ALA A 417 76.40 41.81 -17.71
N ALA A 418 77.31 42.52 -17.05
CA ALA A 418 78.70 42.09 -16.90
C ALA A 418 78.85 40.84 -16.02
N TRP A 419 78.12 40.75 -14.91
CA TRP A 419 78.07 39.56 -14.05
C TRP A 419 77.49 38.35 -14.79
N SER A 420 76.41 38.53 -15.56
CA SER A 420 75.78 37.43 -16.32
C SER A 420 76.77 36.77 -17.29
N LYS A 421 77.57 37.56 -18.01
CA LYS A 421 78.60 37.05 -18.92
C LYS A 421 79.67 36.22 -18.19
N ARG A 422 80.08 36.68 -17.01
CA ARG A 422 81.06 35.98 -16.18
C ARG A 422 80.53 34.65 -15.65
N GLU A 423 79.30 34.64 -15.13
CA GLU A 423 78.65 33.45 -14.60
C GLU A 423 78.41 32.38 -15.70
N THR A 424 77.95 32.78 -16.89
CA THR A 424 77.77 31.85 -18.02
C THR A 424 79.09 31.18 -18.42
N ARG A 425 80.20 31.96 -18.48
CA ARG A 425 81.53 31.44 -18.83
C ARG A 425 82.06 30.43 -17.81
N GLU A 426 81.79 30.62 -16.53
CA GLU A 426 82.23 29.70 -15.47
C GLU A 426 81.40 28.39 -15.44
N ARG A 427 80.10 28.45 -15.80
CA ARG A 427 79.18 27.29 -15.72
C ARG A 427 79.20 26.39 -16.96
N LEU A 428 79.23 26.98 -18.16
CA LEU A 428 79.03 26.28 -19.44
C LEU A 428 79.97 25.07 -19.67
N PRO A 429 81.27 25.12 -19.33
CA PRO A 429 82.17 23.99 -19.58
C PRO A 429 81.79 22.73 -18.77
N GLY A 430 81.30 22.91 -17.54
CA GLY A 430 80.86 21.79 -16.68
C GLY A 430 79.62 21.10 -17.23
N GLU A 431 78.63 21.88 -17.67
CA GLU A 431 77.38 21.34 -18.24
C GLU A 431 77.62 20.53 -19.53
N LEU A 432 78.53 21.00 -20.39
CA LEU A 432 78.87 20.31 -21.64
C LEU A 432 79.66 19.01 -21.38
N ALA A 433 80.52 18.99 -20.35
CA ALA A 433 81.23 17.78 -19.94
C ALA A 433 80.29 16.71 -19.34
N ASP A 434 79.29 17.13 -18.57
CA ASP A 434 78.27 16.23 -18.01
C ASP A 434 77.42 15.59 -19.12
N LEU A 435 76.98 16.38 -20.10
CA LEU A 435 76.23 15.86 -21.25
C LEU A 435 77.06 14.90 -22.11
N ALA A 436 78.35 15.22 -22.34
CA ALA A 436 79.26 14.31 -23.03
C ALA A 436 79.42 12.96 -22.29
N THR A 437 79.46 12.99 -20.97
CA THR A 437 79.53 11.79 -20.13
C THR A 437 78.25 10.96 -20.22
N GLN A 438 77.07 11.59 -20.22
CA GLN A 438 75.79 10.91 -20.38
C GLN A 438 75.64 10.25 -21.76
N ILE A 439 76.04 10.94 -22.83
CA ILE A 439 76.07 10.39 -24.20
C ILE A 439 76.99 9.16 -24.27
N ARG A 440 78.11 9.14 -23.54
CA ARG A 440 79.02 7.98 -23.47
C ARG A 440 78.48 6.83 -22.63
N ALA A 441 77.84 7.12 -21.50
CA ALA A 441 77.31 6.09 -20.60
C ALA A 441 76.06 5.39 -21.17
N ALA A 442 75.16 6.14 -21.80
CA ALA A 442 73.90 5.61 -22.30
C ALA A 442 74.10 4.67 -23.50
N GLY A 443 73.80 3.38 -23.37
CA GLY A 443 74.01 2.37 -24.43
C GLY A 443 75.45 1.88 -24.56
N ALA A 444 76.27 1.93 -23.50
CA ALA A 444 77.59 1.29 -23.51
C ALA A 444 77.47 -0.23 -23.77
N GLY A 445 78.23 -0.75 -24.74
CA GLY A 445 78.12 -2.15 -25.18
C GLY A 445 76.98 -2.44 -26.16
N VAL A 446 76.21 -1.44 -26.58
CA VAL A 446 75.15 -1.59 -27.60
C VAL A 446 75.77 -1.54 -29.01
N PRO A 447 75.63 -2.58 -29.83
CA PRO A 447 76.29 -2.65 -31.15
C PRO A 447 75.93 -1.50 -32.10
N ILE A 448 74.68 -1.02 -32.06
CA ILE A 448 74.23 0.12 -32.89
C ILE A 448 74.97 1.40 -32.51
N LYS A 449 75.09 1.67 -31.21
CA LYS A 449 75.76 2.86 -30.69
C LYS A 449 77.26 2.82 -30.95
N GLU A 450 77.92 1.68 -30.71
CA GLU A 450 79.35 1.54 -30.97
C GLU A 450 79.66 1.81 -32.44
N ARG A 451 78.80 1.36 -33.36
CA ARG A 451 78.93 1.65 -34.78
C ARG A 451 78.76 3.14 -35.10
N TRP A 452 77.77 3.81 -34.52
CA TRP A 452 77.61 5.27 -34.68
C TRP A 452 78.81 6.05 -34.11
N MET A 453 79.31 5.69 -32.93
CA MET A 453 80.46 6.33 -32.28
C MET A 453 81.76 6.20 -33.09
N HIS A 454 81.98 5.10 -33.81
CA HIS A 454 83.15 4.90 -34.67
C HIS A 454 82.93 5.42 -36.11
N GLY A 455 81.71 5.83 -36.45
CA GLY A 455 81.31 6.39 -37.74
C GLY A 455 81.01 7.89 -37.65
N ALA A 456 79.76 8.27 -37.94
CA ALA A 456 79.34 9.68 -38.00
C ALA A 456 79.40 10.41 -36.64
N GLY A 457 79.37 9.69 -35.51
CA GLY A 457 79.45 10.28 -34.17
C GLY A 457 80.89 10.60 -33.71
N ALA A 458 81.93 10.10 -34.38
CA ALA A 458 83.31 10.29 -33.95
C ALA A 458 83.78 11.77 -33.90
N PRO A 459 83.47 12.62 -34.91
CA PRO A 459 83.83 14.04 -34.88
C PRO A 459 83.14 14.80 -33.75
N LEU A 460 81.88 14.46 -33.46
CA LEU A 460 81.10 15.07 -32.37
C LEU A 460 81.74 14.77 -30.99
N ILE A 461 82.12 13.51 -30.74
CA ILE A 461 82.77 13.13 -29.49
C ILE A 461 84.12 13.84 -29.32
N ALA A 462 84.90 13.97 -30.41
CA ALA A 462 86.18 14.70 -30.38
C ALA A 462 86.01 16.22 -30.17
N ALA A 463 84.96 16.82 -30.74
CA ALA A 463 84.63 18.23 -30.51
C ALA A 463 84.21 18.48 -29.05
N LEU A 464 83.42 17.58 -28.45
CA LEU A 464 83.03 17.65 -27.04
C LEU A 464 84.24 17.57 -26.09
N ASP A 465 85.22 16.71 -26.38
CA ASP A 465 86.48 16.63 -25.60
C ASP A 465 87.32 17.91 -25.70
N SER A 466 87.28 18.57 -26.86
CA SER A 466 88.00 19.83 -27.09
C SER A 466 87.39 20.98 -26.30
N VAL A 467 86.05 21.03 -26.18
CA VAL A 467 85.34 22.03 -25.34
C VAL A 467 85.63 21.85 -23.86
N ALA A 468 85.70 20.61 -23.37
CA ALA A 468 86.04 20.33 -21.97
C ALA A 468 87.47 20.79 -21.62
N SER A 469 88.38 20.81 -22.61
CA SER A 469 89.80 21.14 -22.42
C SER A 469 90.11 22.62 -22.64
N ASN A 470 89.38 23.31 -23.53
CA ASN A 470 89.56 24.74 -23.81
C ASN A 470 88.23 25.40 -24.24
N PRO A 471 87.39 25.86 -23.30
CA PRO A 471 86.10 26.45 -23.62
C PRO A 471 86.28 27.83 -24.26
N GLY A 472 86.09 27.89 -25.57
CA GLY A 472 86.12 29.13 -26.34
C GLY A 472 85.11 29.11 -27.50
N VAL A 473 84.85 30.28 -28.07
CA VAL A 473 83.91 30.47 -29.19
C VAL A 473 84.17 29.46 -30.31
N GLU A 474 85.42 29.27 -30.71
CA GLU A 474 85.82 28.33 -31.78
C GLU A 474 85.46 26.87 -31.48
N THR A 475 85.65 26.41 -30.24
CA THR A 475 85.35 25.03 -29.84
C THR A 475 83.84 24.76 -29.76
N ILE A 476 83.05 25.75 -29.34
CA ILE A 476 81.60 25.65 -29.25
C ILE A 476 80.97 25.69 -30.64
N THR A 477 81.49 26.52 -31.55
CA THR A 477 81.08 26.51 -32.96
C THR A 477 81.37 25.17 -33.62
N ALA A 478 82.50 24.52 -33.30
CA ALA A 478 82.83 23.18 -33.79
C ALA A 478 81.88 22.08 -33.27
N VAL A 479 81.51 22.10 -31.98
CA VAL A 479 80.49 21.16 -31.46
C VAL A 479 79.14 21.44 -32.11
N ARG A 480 78.75 22.71 -32.25
CA ARG A 480 77.48 23.09 -32.87
C ARG A 480 77.37 22.63 -34.32
N SER A 481 78.44 22.75 -35.12
CA SER A 481 78.43 22.30 -36.51
C SER A 481 78.28 20.78 -36.65
N GLU A 482 78.80 20.01 -35.69
CA GLU A 482 78.68 18.55 -35.69
C GLU A 482 77.34 18.07 -35.15
N VAL A 483 76.83 18.65 -34.05
CA VAL A 483 75.52 18.32 -33.45
C VAL A 483 74.35 18.72 -34.37
N LEU A 484 74.42 19.87 -35.03
CA LEU A 484 73.39 20.33 -35.97
C LEU A 484 73.66 19.90 -37.42
N GLY A 485 74.70 19.09 -37.63
CA GLY A 485 75.16 18.64 -38.94
C GLY A 485 75.13 17.10 -39.08
N PRO A 486 76.16 16.49 -39.70
CA PRO A 486 76.11 15.12 -40.20
C PRO A 486 75.97 14.04 -39.11
N ALA A 487 76.39 14.31 -37.87
CA ALA A 487 76.35 13.32 -36.79
C ALA A 487 74.94 13.03 -36.26
N ALA A 488 74.07 14.05 -36.19
CA ALA A 488 72.68 13.90 -35.74
C ALA A 488 71.71 13.49 -36.86
N ALA A 489 72.09 13.69 -38.12
CA ALA A 489 71.31 13.31 -39.30
C ALA A 489 71.64 11.90 -39.83
N ASP A 490 72.45 11.12 -39.12
CA ASP A 490 72.84 9.77 -39.53
C ASP A 490 71.62 8.81 -39.54
N PRO A 491 71.31 8.16 -40.68
CA PRO A 491 70.27 7.13 -40.77
C PRO A 491 70.37 6.01 -39.72
N ILE A 492 71.55 5.74 -39.17
CA ILE A 492 71.76 4.76 -38.09
C ILE A 492 70.95 5.12 -36.84
N LEU A 493 70.84 6.41 -36.48
CA LEU A 493 70.10 6.83 -35.28
C LEU A 493 68.58 6.64 -35.45
N GLU A 494 68.05 6.92 -36.65
CA GLU A 494 66.64 6.68 -36.96
C GLU A 494 66.31 5.18 -37.00
N ASN A 495 67.21 4.37 -37.56
CA ASN A 495 67.06 2.92 -37.51
C ASN A 495 67.19 2.36 -36.08
N TRP A 496 68.02 2.96 -35.21
CA TRP A 496 68.07 2.61 -33.79
C TRP A 496 66.74 2.92 -33.09
N ARG A 497 66.18 4.11 -33.31
CA ARG A 497 64.87 4.52 -32.79
C ARG A 497 63.78 3.52 -33.20
N ARG A 498 63.72 3.18 -34.49
CA ARG A 498 62.76 2.22 -35.03
C ARG A 498 62.92 0.82 -34.44
N ALA A 499 64.15 0.32 -34.29
CA ALA A 499 64.42 -0.98 -33.67
C ALA A 499 64.04 -1.02 -32.19
N TYR A 500 64.30 0.07 -31.45
CA TYR A 500 63.91 0.22 -30.04
C TYR A 500 62.38 0.22 -29.87
N GLN A 501 61.67 0.99 -30.69
CA GLN A 501 60.20 1.07 -30.68
C GLN A 501 59.57 -0.29 -31.01
N ALA A 502 60.04 -0.95 -32.06
CA ALA A 502 59.51 -2.25 -32.49
C ALA A 502 59.73 -3.36 -31.43
N GLU A 503 60.88 -3.37 -30.73
CA GLU A 503 61.12 -4.33 -29.64
C GLU A 503 60.26 -4.03 -28.40
N HIS A 504 59.99 -2.75 -28.11
CA HIS A 504 59.07 -2.35 -27.04
C HIS A 504 57.62 -2.79 -27.35
N GLU A 505 57.17 -2.60 -28.59
CA GLU A 505 55.87 -3.09 -29.07
C GLU A 505 55.76 -4.61 -28.98
N ARG A 506 56.82 -5.34 -29.39
CA ARG A 506 56.88 -6.81 -29.29
C ARG A 506 56.67 -7.31 -27.85
N VAL A 507 57.36 -6.71 -26.88
CA VAL A 507 57.22 -7.08 -25.45
C VAL A 507 55.81 -6.78 -24.94
N ALA A 508 55.27 -5.61 -25.28
CA ALA A 508 53.91 -5.23 -24.88
C ALA A 508 52.84 -6.19 -25.45
N ILE A 509 52.98 -6.57 -26.71
CA ILE A 509 52.08 -7.54 -27.37
C ILE A 509 52.18 -8.91 -26.71
N ALA A 510 53.39 -9.39 -26.42
CA ALA A 510 53.61 -10.68 -25.75
C ALA A 510 52.96 -10.72 -24.35
N GLU A 511 53.09 -9.65 -23.55
CA GLU A 511 52.39 -9.54 -22.26
C GLU A 511 50.87 -9.52 -22.41
N GLU A 512 50.34 -8.86 -23.44
CA GLU A 512 48.90 -8.84 -23.70
C GLU A 512 48.37 -10.23 -24.06
N MET A 513 49.10 -10.97 -24.90
CA MET A 513 48.76 -12.36 -25.27
C MET A 513 48.73 -13.29 -24.04
N GLU A 514 49.68 -13.18 -23.11
CA GLU A 514 49.67 -13.97 -21.87
C GLU A 514 48.47 -13.65 -20.95
N ARG A 515 47.95 -12.42 -21.01
CA ARG A 515 46.78 -12.01 -20.22
C ARG A 515 45.45 -12.53 -20.78
N ILE A 516 45.41 -12.99 -22.03
CA ILE A 516 44.18 -13.51 -22.65
C ILE A 516 43.84 -14.89 -22.06
N PRO A 517 42.68 -15.05 -21.41
CA PRO A 517 42.32 -16.33 -20.80
C PRO A 517 42.10 -17.42 -21.85
N SER A 518 42.63 -18.62 -21.60
CA SER A 518 42.39 -19.77 -22.49
C SER A 518 40.90 -20.20 -22.49
N ARG A 519 40.47 -20.87 -23.58
CA ARG A 519 39.12 -21.46 -23.68
C ARG A 519 38.79 -22.34 -22.46
N ALA A 520 39.75 -23.15 -22.01
CA ALA A 520 39.59 -24.02 -20.85
C ALA A 520 39.40 -23.22 -19.54
N ALA A 521 40.13 -22.12 -19.37
CA ALA A 521 39.99 -21.24 -18.21
C ALA A 521 38.63 -20.53 -18.18
N ARG A 522 38.14 -20.01 -19.32
CA ARG A 522 36.80 -19.38 -19.44
C ARG A 522 35.67 -20.36 -19.11
N LEU A 523 35.73 -21.57 -19.63
CA LEU A 523 34.74 -22.62 -19.36
C LEU A 523 34.78 -23.07 -17.89
N SER A 524 35.97 -23.25 -17.33
CA SER A 524 36.14 -23.61 -15.91
C SER A 524 35.58 -22.54 -14.98
N HIS A 525 35.81 -21.26 -15.29
CA HIS A 525 35.25 -20.13 -14.54
C HIS A 525 33.73 -20.10 -14.58
N TRP A 526 33.12 -20.30 -15.75
CA TRP A 526 31.65 -20.39 -15.86
C TRP A 526 31.09 -21.60 -15.08
N LYS A 527 31.75 -22.77 -15.15
CA LYS A 527 31.37 -23.97 -14.38
C LYS A 527 31.44 -23.75 -12.88
N SER A 528 32.44 -23.01 -12.39
CA SER A 528 32.57 -22.71 -10.95
C SER A 528 31.37 -21.95 -10.37
N ARG A 529 30.60 -21.25 -11.22
CA ARG A 529 29.39 -20.51 -10.84
C ARG A 529 28.13 -21.38 -10.89
N ARG A 530 28.26 -22.71 -10.91
CA ARG A 530 27.14 -23.67 -10.86
C ARG A 530 26.23 -23.36 -9.66
N PRO A 531 24.94 -23.07 -9.88
CA PRO A 531 23.99 -22.85 -8.80
C PRO A 531 23.82 -24.10 -7.94
N ALA A 532 23.74 -23.93 -6.62
CA ALA A 532 23.53 -25.03 -5.67
C ALA A 532 22.18 -25.75 -5.84
N SER A 533 21.22 -25.09 -6.51
CA SER A 533 19.90 -25.62 -6.84
C SER A 533 19.90 -26.66 -7.95
N LEU A 534 21.03 -26.85 -8.66
CA LEU A 534 21.15 -27.87 -9.68
C LEU A 534 21.47 -29.24 -9.03
N PRO A 535 20.67 -30.30 -9.27
CA PRO A 535 20.97 -31.64 -8.76
C PRO A 535 22.37 -32.10 -9.15
N ALA A 536 23.07 -32.75 -8.20
CA ALA A 536 24.44 -33.24 -8.41
C ALA A 536 24.56 -34.16 -9.63
N ALA A 537 23.51 -34.96 -9.90
CA ALA A 537 23.43 -35.93 -11.00
C ALA A 537 23.46 -35.32 -12.42
N LEU A 538 23.23 -34.01 -12.56
CA LEU A 538 23.29 -33.30 -13.84
C LEU A 538 24.66 -32.63 -13.98
N GLU A 539 25.66 -33.38 -14.45
CA GLU A 539 26.99 -32.85 -14.74
C GLU A 539 27.08 -32.22 -16.13
N VAL A 540 27.90 -31.16 -16.25
CA VAL A 540 28.23 -30.54 -17.54
C VAL A 540 29.66 -30.91 -17.91
N ALA A 541 29.81 -31.73 -18.94
CA ALA A 541 31.11 -32.21 -19.43
C ALA A 541 32.06 -31.07 -19.86
N ASP A 542 33.37 -31.32 -19.91
CA ASP A 542 34.38 -30.31 -20.31
C ASP A 542 34.29 -29.90 -21.79
N ALA A 543 33.76 -30.77 -22.64
CA ALA A 543 33.49 -30.52 -24.05
C ALA A 543 32.07 -30.00 -24.31
N PHE A 544 31.52 -29.19 -23.40
CA PHE A 544 30.17 -28.65 -23.55
C PHE A 544 30.14 -27.48 -24.55
N ASP A 545 29.47 -27.68 -25.69
CA ASP A 545 29.38 -26.70 -26.79
C ASP A 545 28.13 -25.80 -26.72
N GLY A 546 27.33 -25.88 -25.66
CA GLY A 546 26.13 -25.05 -25.51
C GLY A 546 24.90 -25.57 -26.27
N ASP A 547 24.81 -26.89 -26.51
CA ASP A 547 23.62 -27.50 -27.11
C ASP A 547 22.41 -27.37 -26.18
N ASP A 548 21.31 -26.83 -26.72
CA ASP A 548 20.02 -26.67 -26.05
C ASP A 548 19.38 -28.03 -25.69
N SER A 549 19.86 -29.12 -26.27
CA SER A 549 19.40 -30.50 -26.00
C SER A 549 19.93 -31.07 -24.67
N HIS A 550 20.76 -30.32 -23.93
CA HIS A 550 21.36 -30.83 -22.70
C HIS A 550 20.31 -31.05 -21.58
N PRO A 551 20.41 -32.16 -20.80
CA PRO A 551 19.45 -32.49 -19.73
C PRO A 551 19.26 -31.40 -18.66
N VAL A 552 20.27 -30.54 -18.47
CA VAL A 552 20.23 -29.37 -17.57
C VAL A 552 19.18 -28.34 -18.01
N TRP A 553 19.00 -28.12 -19.32
CA TRP A 553 18.03 -27.17 -19.86
C TRP A 553 16.62 -27.71 -19.80
N ALA A 554 16.45 -29.02 -20.04
CA ALA A 554 15.19 -29.71 -19.79
C ALA A 554 14.77 -29.65 -18.31
N PHE A 555 15.73 -29.64 -17.37
CA PHE A 555 15.46 -29.41 -15.96
C PHE A 555 15.01 -27.98 -15.67
N LEU A 556 15.71 -26.97 -16.22
CA LEU A 556 15.31 -25.56 -16.09
C LEU A 556 13.88 -25.33 -16.60
N GLN A 557 13.52 -25.88 -17.76
CA GLN A 557 12.16 -25.77 -18.31
C GLN A 557 11.10 -26.37 -17.38
N LYS A 558 11.38 -27.52 -16.75
CA LYS A 558 10.47 -28.11 -15.75
C LYS A 558 10.32 -27.22 -14.52
N CYS A 559 11.40 -26.62 -14.04
CA CYS A 559 11.36 -25.67 -12.92
C CYS A 559 10.58 -24.40 -13.28
N GLU A 560 10.77 -23.85 -14.49
CA GLU A 560 10.03 -22.67 -14.96
C GLU A 560 8.53 -22.96 -15.11
N ALA A 561 8.16 -24.10 -15.69
CA ALA A 561 6.77 -24.50 -15.83
C ALA A 561 6.07 -24.68 -14.46
N TRP A 562 6.77 -25.28 -13.49
CA TRP A 562 6.26 -25.39 -12.12
C TRP A 562 6.11 -24.01 -11.46
N GLY A 563 7.11 -23.14 -11.59
CA GLY A 563 7.09 -21.79 -11.03
C GLY A 563 5.95 -20.93 -11.57
N GLN A 564 5.67 -21.02 -12.88
CA GLN A 564 4.51 -20.36 -13.50
C GLN A 564 3.19 -20.90 -12.94
N ARG A 565 3.04 -22.23 -12.85
CA ARG A 565 1.81 -22.83 -12.32
C ARG A 565 1.56 -22.48 -10.84
N TRP A 566 2.63 -22.38 -10.04
CA TRP A 566 2.56 -21.93 -8.64
C TRP A 566 2.13 -20.46 -8.55
N ALA A 567 2.67 -19.59 -9.40
CA ALA A 567 2.24 -18.19 -9.46
C ALA A 567 0.75 -18.06 -9.80
N THR A 568 0.26 -18.79 -10.81
CA THR A 568 -1.19 -18.84 -11.13
C THR A 568 -2.02 -19.34 -9.96
N TYR A 569 -1.55 -20.37 -9.24
CA TYR A 569 -2.25 -20.86 -8.06
C TYR A 569 -2.32 -19.81 -6.94
N ARG A 570 -1.20 -19.14 -6.66
CA ARG A 570 -1.10 -18.14 -5.59
C ARG A 570 -1.90 -16.87 -5.89
N ASP A 571 -1.86 -16.42 -7.14
CA ASP A 571 -2.38 -15.11 -7.52
C ASP A 571 -3.83 -15.17 -8.03
N GLU A 572 -4.28 -16.32 -8.57
CA GLU A 572 -5.62 -16.50 -9.14
C GLU A 572 -6.43 -17.59 -8.41
N ASP A 573 -5.97 -18.85 -8.42
CA ASP A 573 -6.78 -19.99 -7.93
C ASP A 573 -7.09 -19.90 -6.42
N ALA A 574 -6.08 -19.62 -5.60
CA ALA A 574 -6.22 -19.59 -4.15
C ALA A 574 -7.10 -18.43 -3.68
N PRO A 575 -6.90 -17.16 -4.12
CA PRO A 575 -7.81 -16.08 -3.78
C PRO A 575 -9.24 -16.31 -4.27
N ALA A 576 -9.44 -16.93 -5.43
CA ALA A 576 -10.78 -17.24 -5.93
C ALA A 576 -11.49 -18.30 -5.07
N LEU A 577 -10.79 -19.36 -4.67
CA LEU A 577 -11.31 -20.40 -3.78
C LEU A 577 -11.54 -19.89 -2.35
N GLU A 578 -10.64 -19.06 -1.81
CA GLU A 578 -10.83 -18.39 -0.52
C GLU A 578 -12.01 -17.42 -0.55
N GLY A 579 -12.14 -16.64 -1.62
CA GLY A 579 -13.28 -15.77 -1.86
C GLY A 579 -14.59 -16.55 -1.83
N THR A 580 -14.66 -17.65 -2.58
CA THR A 580 -15.82 -18.55 -2.62
C THR A 580 -16.12 -19.15 -1.24
N ALA A 581 -15.10 -19.62 -0.53
CA ALA A 581 -15.26 -20.17 0.81
C ALA A 581 -15.80 -19.13 1.81
N ASN A 582 -15.32 -17.89 1.72
CA ASN A 582 -15.75 -16.80 2.59
C ASN A 582 -17.19 -16.37 2.27
N THR A 583 -17.56 -16.23 0.99
CA THR A 583 -18.93 -15.86 0.59
C THR A 583 -19.94 -16.92 0.97
N GLU A 584 -19.63 -18.20 0.71
CA GLU A 584 -20.52 -19.31 1.04
C GLU A 584 -20.61 -19.51 2.57
N GLY A 585 -19.51 -19.33 3.29
CA GLY A 585 -19.51 -19.35 4.76
C GLY A 585 -20.36 -18.24 5.38
N ALA A 586 -20.21 -17.00 4.90
CA ALA A 586 -21.04 -15.88 5.35
C ALA A 586 -22.53 -16.08 4.98
N GLY A 587 -22.80 -16.57 3.76
CA GLY A 587 -24.15 -16.90 3.31
C GLY A 587 -24.81 -18.00 4.13
N ALA A 588 -24.06 -19.02 4.54
CA ALA A 588 -24.55 -20.08 5.42
C ALA A 588 -25.01 -19.53 6.79
N ILE A 589 -24.21 -18.64 7.39
CA ILE A 589 -24.53 -18.00 8.67
C ILE A 589 -25.76 -17.09 8.54
N GLN A 590 -25.84 -16.29 7.47
CA GLN A 590 -26.99 -15.43 7.20
C GLN A 590 -28.30 -16.24 7.11
N ARG A 591 -28.28 -17.35 6.36
CA ARG A 591 -29.44 -18.24 6.20
C ARG A 591 -29.89 -18.88 7.51
N ILE A 592 -28.96 -19.16 8.44
CA ILE A 592 -29.33 -19.57 9.80
C ILE A 592 -30.00 -18.42 10.59
N GLY A 593 -29.54 -17.19 10.41
CA GLY A 593 -30.22 -16.01 10.94
C GLY A 593 -31.66 -15.89 10.42
N GLU A 594 -31.88 -16.09 9.12
CA GLU A 594 -33.21 -16.12 8.49
C GLU A 594 -34.08 -17.25 9.04
N ALA A 595 -33.50 -18.44 9.24
CA ALA A 595 -34.17 -19.58 9.89
C ALA A 595 -34.62 -19.23 11.32
N ALA A 596 -33.78 -18.53 12.08
CA ALA A 596 -34.10 -18.11 13.44
C ALA A 596 -35.27 -17.10 13.47
N GLN A 597 -35.29 -16.16 12.53
CA GLN A 597 -36.36 -15.16 12.42
C GLN A 597 -37.72 -15.77 12.06
N ALA A 598 -37.72 -16.87 11.28
CA ALA A 598 -38.94 -17.59 10.94
C ALA A 598 -39.61 -18.23 12.17
N LEU A 599 -38.83 -18.58 13.20
CA LEU A 599 -39.36 -19.22 14.40
C LEU A 599 -40.01 -18.23 15.37
N PRO A 600 -41.09 -18.62 16.06
CA PRO A 600 -41.61 -17.89 17.21
C PRO A 600 -40.60 -17.90 18.38
N ASN A 601 -40.80 -17.06 19.39
CA ASN A 601 -39.94 -17.00 20.58
C ASN A 601 -39.88 -18.36 21.29
N SER A 602 -38.79 -19.09 21.03
CA SER A 602 -38.58 -20.46 21.50
C SER A 602 -37.10 -20.71 21.85
N LYS A 603 -36.82 -21.86 22.47
CA LYS A 603 -35.45 -22.27 22.80
C LYS A 603 -34.62 -22.54 21.54
N GLU A 604 -35.28 -23.00 20.49
CA GLU A 604 -34.67 -23.31 19.20
C GLU A 604 -34.27 -22.02 18.46
N ARG A 605 -35.11 -20.97 18.53
CA ARG A 605 -34.78 -19.64 17.99
C ARG A 605 -33.54 -19.03 18.64
N THR A 606 -33.51 -19.02 19.98
CA THR A 606 -32.38 -18.47 20.74
C THR A 606 -31.08 -19.23 20.48
N TRP A 607 -31.15 -20.54 20.25
CA TRP A 607 -30.01 -21.35 19.83
C TRP A 607 -29.51 -20.97 18.42
N LEU A 608 -30.40 -20.82 17.43
CA LEU A 608 -30.02 -20.40 16.07
C LEU A 608 -29.46 -18.96 16.04
N GLU A 609 -30.02 -18.03 16.82
CA GLU A 609 -29.52 -16.66 16.95
C GLU A 609 -28.11 -16.63 17.59
N ALA A 610 -27.86 -17.45 18.61
CA ALA A 610 -26.55 -17.60 19.24
C ALA A 610 -25.52 -18.23 18.28
N PHE A 611 -25.95 -19.17 17.45
CA PHE A 611 -25.12 -19.77 16.41
C PHE A 611 -24.76 -18.75 15.31
N ALA A 612 -25.75 -17.98 14.83
CA ALA A 612 -25.56 -16.97 13.80
C ALA A 612 -24.68 -15.78 14.26
N SER A 613 -24.70 -15.45 15.56
CA SER A 613 -23.96 -14.33 16.15
C SER A 613 -22.50 -14.65 16.53
N GLY A 614 -22.01 -15.86 16.24
CA GLY A 614 -20.57 -16.14 16.25
C GLY A 614 -20.00 -16.71 17.56
N SER A 615 -20.83 -17.24 18.47
CA SER A 615 -20.30 -17.96 19.65
C SER A 615 -19.73 -19.35 19.33
N ALA A 616 -19.87 -19.84 18.09
CA ALA A 616 -19.49 -21.19 17.67
C ALA A 616 -18.60 -21.23 16.40
N VAL A 617 -17.77 -20.21 16.16
CA VAL A 617 -16.94 -20.11 14.93
C VAL A 617 -15.87 -21.24 14.82
N ASN A 618 -15.54 -21.90 15.93
CA ASN A 618 -14.57 -23.01 15.98
C ASN A 618 -15.19 -24.39 16.29
N GLU A 619 -16.51 -24.51 16.43
CA GLU A 619 -17.16 -25.81 16.61
C GLU A 619 -17.56 -26.41 15.24
N PRO A 620 -17.47 -27.75 15.08
CA PRO A 620 -17.98 -28.39 13.88
C PRO A 620 -19.48 -28.08 13.70
N TRP A 621 -19.88 -27.73 12.48
CA TRP A 621 -21.27 -27.40 12.16
C TRP A 621 -22.22 -28.51 12.64
N PRO A 622 -23.25 -28.19 13.44
CA PRO A 622 -24.14 -29.18 14.04
C PRO A 622 -25.22 -29.63 13.04
N VAL A 623 -24.79 -30.23 11.94
CA VAL A 623 -25.64 -30.67 10.81
C VAL A 623 -26.80 -31.55 11.28
N ASP A 624 -26.52 -32.50 12.17
CA ASP A 624 -27.53 -33.42 12.72
C ASP A 624 -28.63 -32.66 13.47
N LYS A 625 -28.27 -31.71 14.34
CA LYS A 625 -29.24 -30.90 15.09
C LYS A 625 -30.08 -30.01 14.17
N LEU A 626 -29.46 -29.41 13.15
CA LEU A 626 -30.18 -28.58 12.17
C LEU A 626 -31.19 -29.41 11.36
N THR A 627 -30.80 -30.63 11.00
CA THR A 627 -31.65 -31.54 10.22
C THR A 627 -32.79 -32.10 11.08
N GLU A 628 -32.52 -32.43 12.35
CA GLU A 628 -33.57 -32.79 13.32
C GLU A 628 -34.58 -31.66 13.54
N LEU A 629 -34.10 -30.41 13.65
CA LEU A 629 -34.98 -29.24 13.76
C LEU A 629 -35.84 -29.06 12.52
N ALA A 630 -35.28 -29.15 11.32
CA ALA A 630 -36.08 -29.12 10.08
C ALA A 630 -37.12 -30.26 10.05
N ALA A 631 -36.76 -31.46 10.53
CA ALA A 631 -37.66 -32.61 10.59
C ALA A 631 -38.79 -32.45 11.62
N LEU A 632 -38.53 -31.81 12.75
CA LEU A 632 -39.52 -31.52 13.80
C LEU A 632 -40.65 -30.62 13.31
N TRP A 633 -40.31 -29.65 12.46
CA TRP A 633 -41.23 -28.61 12.00
C TRP A 633 -41.87 -28.91 10.63
N ARG A 634 -41.80 -30.15 10.12
CA ARG A 634 -42.42 -30.51 8.83
C ARG A 634 -43.95 -30.31 8.82
N PRO A 635 -44.54 -29.79 7.73
CA PRO A 635 -45.99 -29.59 7.61
C PRO A 635 -46.82 -30.84 7.96
N ASP A 636 -46.41 -32.00 7.44
CA ASP A 636 -47.11 -33.29 7.65
C ASP A 636 -47.20 -33.67 9.14
N ARG A 637 -46.16 -33.36 9.93
CA ARG A 637 -46.16 -33.64 11.37
C ARG A 637 -47.07 -32.70 12.14
N LEU A 638 -47.12 -31.43 11.74
CA LEU A 638 -48.03 -30.45 12.33
C LEU A 638 -49.49 -30.79 11.99
N GLN A 639 -49.76 -31.23 10.77
CA GLN A 639 -51.07 -31.69 10.34
C GLN A 639 -51.52 -32.94 11.12
N ALA A 640 -50.66 -33.96 11.23
CA ALA A 640 -50.94 -35.13 12.06
C ALA A 640 -51.17 -34.79 13.55
N ALA A 641 -50.50 -33.75 14.06
CA ALA A 641 -50.73 -33.26 15.42
C ALA A 641 -52.10 -32.56 15.57
N ILE A 642 -52.54 -31.81 14.56
CA ILE A 642 -53.88 -31.20 14.50
C ILE A 642 -54.95 -32.29 14.45
N GLU A 643 -54.80 -33.30 13.58
CA GLU A 643 -55.72 -34.44 13.46
C GLU A 643 -55.89 -35.18 14.80
N ARG A 644 -54.79 -35.43 15.51
CA ARG A 644 -54.86 -36.04 16.86
C ARG A 644 -55.63 -35.17 17.85
N ILE A 645 -55.47 -33.84 17.78
CA ILE A 645 -56.24 -32.92 18.63
C ILE A 645 -57.72 -32.97 18.24
N ASP A 646 -58.03 -33.10 16.95
CA ASP A 646 -59.41 -33.20 16.45
C ASP A 646 -60.10 -34.46 16.95
N THR A 647 -59.45 -35.63 16.85
CA THR A 647 -59.98 -36.87 17.44
C THR A 647 -60.18 -36.75 18.95
N GLN A 648 -59.28 -36.05 19.66
CA GLN A 648 -59.44 -35.81 21.10
C GLN A 648 -60.61 -34.88 21.41
N LEU A 649 -60.83 -33.84 20.61
CA LEU A 649 -61.96 -32.92 20.77
C LEU A 649 -63.28 -33.63 20.48
N GLU A 650 -63.38 -34.39 19.40
CA GLU A 650 -64.55 -35.21 19.05
C GLU A 650 -64.95 -36.17 20.17
N ARG A 651 -63.95 -36.84 20.77
CA ARG A 651 -64.20 -37.72 21.91
C ARG A 651 -64.77 -36.95 23.10
N ILE A 652 -64.19 -35.81 23.45
CA ILE A 652 -64.64 -34.99 24.58
C ILE A 652 -66.05 -34.42 24.32
N THR A 653 -66.36 -33.96 23.11
CA THR A 653 -67.68 -33.42 22.77
C THR A 653 -68.74 -34.52 22.81
N PHE A 654 -68.43 -35.72 22.29
CA PHE A 654 -69.31 -36.88 22.38
C PHE A 654 -69.58 -37.29 23.83
N GLU A 655 -68.54 -37.42 24.66
CA GLU A 655 -68.67 -37.74 26.09
C GLU A 655 -69.55 -36.71 26.81
N THR A 656 -69.34 -35.42 26.54
CA THR A 656 -70.14 -34.33 27.12
C THR A 656 -71.61 -34.40 26.71
N ALA A 657 -71.90 -34.64 25.42
CA ALA A 657 -73.26 -34.78 24.92
C ALA A 657 -73.97 -36.00 25.52
N ARG A 658 -73.25 -37.12 25.68
CA ARG A 658 -73.75 -38.33 26.35
C ARG A 658 -74.12 -38.06 27.80
N GLU A 659 -73.26 -37.39 28.55
CA GLU A 659 -73.54 -37.03 29.95
C GLU A 659 -74.78 -36.14 30.09
N GLN A 660 -74.92 -35.12 29.24
CA GLN A 660 -76.08 -34.23 29.23
C GLN A 660 -77.37 -34.96 28.87
N TRP A 661 -77.33 -35.90 27.92
CA TRP A 661 -78.47 -36.74 27.59
C TRP A 661 -78.87 -37.64 28.76
N LEU A 662 -77.91 -38.36 29.37
CA LEU A 662 -78.15 -39.21 30.55
C LEU A 662 -78.74 -38.41 31.70
N GLU A 663 -78.22 -37.21 31.97
CA GLU A 663 -78.73 -36.32 33.02
C GLU A 663 -80.19 -35.89 32.77
N ARG A 664 -80.54 -35.62 31.50
CA ARG A 664 -81.91 -35.26 31.10
C ARG A 664 -82.87 -36.41 31.32
N VAL A 665 -82.51 -37.62 30.90
CA VAL A 665 -83.36 -38.83 31.01
C VAL A 665 -83.45 -39.29 32.47
N ALA A 666 -82.36 -39.26 33.22
CA ALA A 666 -82.34 -39.61 34.65
C ALA A 666 -83.19 -38.68 35.53
N ARG A 667 -83.49 -37.45 35.09
CA ARG A 667 -84.41 -36.55 35.82
C ARG A 667 -85.89 -36.93 35.64
N ASP A 668 -86.24 -37.62 34.55
CA ASP A 668 -87.63 -37.97 34.23
C ASP A 668 -88.02 -39.35 34.81
N LEU A 669 -88.66 -39.33 35.99
CA LEU A 669 -89.16 -40.54 36.68
C LEU A 669 -90.15 -41.35 35.85
N GLU A 670 -90.91 -40.67 34.99
CA GLU A 670 -91.97 -41.29 34.20
C GLU A 670 -91.37 -42.17 33.08
N VAL A 671 -90.22 -41.76 32.54
CA VAL A 671 -89.48 -42.53 31.53
C VAL A 671 -88.96 -43.84 32.11
N LEU A 672 -88.34 -43.82 33.29
CA LEU A 672 -87.85 -45.03 33.95
C LEU A 672 -88.97 -46.03 34.22
N ARG A 673 -90.09 -45.57 34.79
CA ARG A 673 -91.29 -46.40 35.03
C ARG A 673 -91.84 -46.99 33.73
N SER A 674 -91.83 -46.22 32.65
CA SER A 674 -92.32 -46.68 31.35
C SER A 674 -91.39 -47.69 30.69
N LEU A 675 -90.07 -47.57 30.87
CA LEU A 675 -89.11 -48.59 30.42
C LEU A 675 -89.32 -49.93 31.15
N ASP A 676 -89.44 -49.91 32.49
CA ASP A 676 -89.73 -51.11 33.28
C ASP A 676 -91.07 -51.74 32.87
N ALA A 677 -92.13 -50.92 32.77
CA ALA A 677 -93.45 -51.39 32.35
C ALA A 677 -93.44 -51.97 30.93
N LEU A 678 -92.70 -51.35 30.00
CA LEU A 678 -92.55 -51.83 28.63
C LEU A 678 -91.79 -53.16 28.57
N ARG A 679 -90.70 -53.29 29.34
CA ARG A 679 -89.93 -54.54 29.42
C ARG A 679 -90.79 -55.67 29.97
N ASP A 680 -91.50 -55.42 31.06
CA ASP A 680 -92.35 -56.42 31.70
C ASP A 680 -93.55 -56.78 30.82
N HIS A 681 -94.06 -55.83 30.04
CA HIS A 681 -95.05 -56.06 28.99
C HIS A 681 -94.52 -57.00 27.90
N TYR A 682 -93.36 -56.67 27.34
CA TYR A 682 -92.71 -57.43 26.29
C TYR A 682 -92.42 -58.88 26.70
N LYS A 683 -91.97 -59.10 27.95
CA LYS A 683 -91.75 -60.45 28.50
C LYS A 683 -93.03 -61.25 28.67
N ARG A 684 -94.09 -60.63 29.18
CA ARG A 684 -95.38 -61.29 29.41
C ARG A 684 -96.05 -61.70 28.09
N ASN A 685 -95.95 -60.85 27.07
CA ASN A 685 -96.66 -61.01 25.81
C ASN A 685 -95.81 -61.67 24.72
N ARG A 686 -95.05 -62.72 25.09
CA ARG A 686 -94.25 -63.54 24.16
C ARG A 686 -93.37 -62.72 23.20
N GLN A 687 -92.66 -61.72 23.73
CA GLN A 687 -91.77 -60.86 22.94
C GLN A 687 -92.50 -60.03 21.87
N CYS A 688 -93.74 -59.64 22.16
CA CYS A 688 -94.55 -58.74 21.35
C CYS A 688 -95.02 -57.54 22.19
N ILE A 689 -95.24 -56.40 21.52
CA ILE A 689 -95.77 -55.19 22.15
C ILE A 689 -97.21 -55.02 21.68
N GLU A 690 -98.16 -55.47 22.50
CA GLU A 690 -99.60 -55.32 22.26
C GLU A 690 -100.11 -53.90 22.59
N GLU A 691 -101.37 -53.60 22.23
CA GLU A 691 -101.95 -52.23 22.26
C GLU A 691 -101.89 -51.55 23.63
N ASP A 692 -102.06 -52.28 24.72
CA ASP A 692 -101.94 -51.79 26.10
C ASP A 692 -100.51 -51.40 26.49
N GLY A 693 -99.50 -51.90 25.75
CA GLY A 693 -98.09 -51.52 25.88
C GLY A 693 -97.69 -50.25 25.11
N TYR A 694 -98.54 -49.74 24.21
CA TYR A 694 -98.17 -48.64 23.30
C TYR A 694 -97.86 -47.33 24.02
N ALA A 695 -98.57 -47.02 25.11
CA ALA A 695 -98.31 -45.81 25.89
C ALA A 695 -96.93 -45.86 26.56
N HIS A 696 -96.56 -47.02 27.10
CA HIS A 696 -95.24 -47.25 27.70
C HIS A 696 -94.13 -47.16 26.66
N PHE A 697 -94.35 -47.72 25.46
CA PHE A 697 -93.40 -47.60 24.34
C PHE A 697 -93.15 -46.13 23.97
N ARG A 698 -94.23 -45.35 23.82
CA ARG A 698 -94.13 -43.96 23.40
C ARG A 698 -93.33 -43.10 24.39
N GLN A 699 -93.48 -43.37 25.69
CA GLN A 699 -92.69 -42.70 26.73
C GLN A 699 -91.24 -43.24 26.78
N ALA A 700 -91.03 -44.53 26.56
CA ALA A 700 -89.71 -45.16 26.49
C ALA A 700 -88.82 -44.57 25.39
N LEU A 701 -89.40 -44.10 24.27
CA LEU A 701 -88.67 -43.41 23.20
C LEU A 701 -87.92 -42.14 23.66
N LYS A 702 -88.25 -41.54 24.81
CA LYS A 702 -87.45 -40.44 25.38
C LYS A 702 -86.05 -40.91 25.84
N ALA A 703 -85.94 -42.17 26.24
CA ALA A 703 -84.68 -42.82 26.61
C ALA A 703 -84.10 -43.69 25.48
N GLN A 704 -84.94 -44.32 24.67
CA GLN A 704 -84.52 -45.14 23.55
C GLN A 704 -85.15 -44.66 22.23
N PRO A 705 -84.77 -43.46 21.76
CA PRO A 705 -85.31 -42.85 20.54
C PRO A 705 -84.89 -43.55 19.25
N VAL A 706 -83.87 -44.40 19.26
CA VAL A 706 -83.34 -45.04 18.05
C VAL A 706 -83.72 -46.51 18.05
N TRP A 707 -84.42 -46.94 17.01
CA TRP A 707 -84.80 -48.34 16.80
C TRP A 707 -84.32 -48.79 15.43
N VAL A 708 -83.66 -49.93 15.40
CA VAL A 708 -83.13 -50.57 14.19
C VAL A 708 -83.87 -51.89 14.02
N THR A 709 -84.47 -52.09 12.86
CA THR A 709 -85.23 -53.30 12.52
C THR A 709 -85.01 -53.64 11.05
N ASP A 710 -85.00 -54.92 10.72
CA ASP A 710 -85.26 -55.36 9.36
C ASP A 710 -86.75 -55.18 8.99
N ALA A 711 -87.04 -55.29 7.70
CA ALA A 711 -88.38 -55.14 7.13
C ALA A 711 -89.42 -56.11 7.72
N MET A 712 -88.97 -57.33 8.03
CA MET A 712 -89.83 -58.47 8.38
C MET A 712 -90.17 -58.48 9.87
N SER A 713 -89.31 -57.87 10.69
CA SER A 713 -89.42 -57.77 12.15
C SER A 713 -90.16 -56.52 12.63
N ALA A 714 -90.67 -55.71 11.69
CA ALA A 714 -91.51 -54.54 11.96
C ALA A 714 -92.68 -54.76 12.94
N PRO A 715 -93.30 -55.96 13.07
CA PRO A 715 -94.32 -56.21 14.11
C PRO A 715 -93.83 -56.02 15.55
N SER A 716 -92.51 -56.08 15.80
CA SER A 716 -91.90 -55.83 17.12
C SER A 716 -92.05 -54.38 17.60
N ILE A 717 -92.46 -53.46 16.71
CA ILE A 717 -92.68 -52.05 17.00
C ILE A 717 -94.19 -51.76 16.92
N PRO A 718 -94.77 -51.03 17.90
CA PRO A 718 -96.17 -50.62 17.87
C PRO A 718 -96.63 -50.04 16.54
N MET A 719 -97.78 -50.51 16.04
CA MET A 719 -98.38 -49.98 14.81
C MET A 719 -99.16 -48.69 15.12
N GLN A 720 -98.43 -47.62 15.43
CA GLN A 720 -99.00 -46.29 15.69
C GLN A 720 -98.46 -45.25 14.71
N PRO A 721 -99.31 -44.35 14.17
CA PRO A 721 -98.86 -43.34 13.22
C PRO A 721 -97.93 -42.32 13.89
N GLY A 722 -96.83 -41.97 13.21
CA GLY A 722 -95.92 -40.91 13.64
C GLY A 722 -95.20 -41.15 14.97
N LEU A 723 -94.96 -42.42 15.30
CA LEU A 723 -94.21 -42.89 16.47
C LEU A 723 -92.76 -42.39 16.47
N PHE A 724 -92.12 -42.35 15.30
CA PHE A 724 -90.76 -41.83 15.09
C PHE A 724 -90.78 -40.52 14.30
N ASP A 725 -89.84 -39.61 14.62
CA ASP A 725 -89.70 -38.36 13.87
C ASP A 725 -89.08 -38.56 12.49
N LEU A 726 -88.31 -39.64 12.32
CA LEU A 726 -87.59 -39.99 11.11
C LEU A 726 -87.45 -41.51 10.99
N LEU A 727 -87.80 -42.05 9.82
CA LEU A 727 -87.40 -43.38 9.37
C LEU A 727 -86.24 -43.23 8.39
N VAL A 728 -85.17 -43.99 8.60
CA VAL A 728 -84.06 -44.11 7.64
C VAL A 728 -84.14 -45.52 7.05
N ILE A 729 -84.30 -45.59 5.73
CA ILE A 729 -84.22 -46.85 4.99
C ILE A 729 -82.87 -46.87 4.29
N ASP A 730 -81.98 -47.74 4.77
CA ASP A 730 -80.75 -48.08 4.08
C ASP A 730 -81.02 -49.20 3.06
N GLN A 731 -80.19 -49.30 2.03
CA GLN A 731 -80.32 -50.27 0.94
C GLN A 731 -81.72 -50.24 0.28
N ALA A 732 -82.27 -49.05 0.07
CA ALA A 732 -83.65 -48.88 -0.36
C ALA A 732 -83.98 -49.50 -1.74
N THR A 733 -82.99 -49.73 -2.59
CA THR A 733 -83.14 -50.45 -3.88
C THR A 733 -83.40 -51.95 -3.71
N GLN A 734 -83.13 -52.50 -2.52
CA GLN A 734 -83.36 -53.90 -2.16
C GLN A 734 -84.65 -54.10 -1.33
N CYS A 735 -85.37 -53.01 -1.03
CA CYS A 735 -86.58 -53.03 -0.23
C CYS A 735 -87.81 -52.86 -1.11
N THR A 736 -88.82 -53.72 -0.95
CA THR A 736 -90.13 -53.53 -1.56
C THR A 736 -90.95 -52.54 -0.74
N LEU A 737 -91.75 -51.71 -1.42
CA LEU A 737 -92.51 -50.67 -0.73
C LEU A 737 -93.56 -51.25 0.21
N THR A 738 -94.22 -52.34 -0.18
CA THR A 738 -95.24 -53.04 0.62
C THR A 738 -94.70 -53.53 1.96
N ASN A 739 -93.46 -54.04 1.99
CA ASN A 739 -92.80 -54.44 3.24
C ASN A 739 -92.43 -53.23 4.12
N MET A 740 -92.18 -52.07 3.51
CA MET A 740 -91.85 -50.83 4.22
C MET A 740 -93.06 -50.03 4.68
N LEU A 741 -94.25 -50.21 4.09
CA LEU A 741 -95.46 -49.45 4.43
C LEU A 741 -95.75 -49.40 5.94
N PRO A 742 -95.65 -50.51 6.70
CA PRO A 742 -95.85 -50.47 8.15
C PRO A 742 -94.81 -49.59 8.86
N LEU A 743 -93.56 -49.59 8.42
CA LEU A 743 -92.50 -48.76 9.01
C LEU A 743 -92.70 -47.28 8.63
N ILE A 744 -93.06 -47.00 7.38
CA ILE A 744 -93.35 -45.65 6.89
C ILE A 744 -94.53 -45.06 7.68
N PHE A 745 -95.60 -45.84 7.92
CA PHE A 745 -96.74 -45.42 8.73
C PHE A 745 -96.33 -44.97 10.14
N ARG A 746 -95.32 -45.63 10.72
CA ARG A 746 -94.79 -45.30 12.06
C ARG A 746 -93.93 -44.04 12.10
N ALA A 747 -93.59 -43.41 10.97
CA ALA A 747 -92.70 -42.25 10.95
C ALA A 747 -93.35 -40.98 10.37
N LYS A 748 -92.90 -39.81 10.85
CA LYS A 748 -93.34 -38.51 10.34
C LYS A 748 -92.61 -38.09 9.07
N ARG A 749 -91.36 -38.51 8.92
CA ARG A 749 -90.46 -38.19 7.81
C ARG A 749 -89.72 -39.45 7.41
N LEU A 750 -89.36 -39.52 6.12
CA LEU A 750 -88.64 -40.63 5.54
C LEU A 750 -87.34 -40.11 4.92
N VAL A 751 -86.24 -40.78 5.22
CA VAL A 751 -84.96 -40.66 4.50
C VAL A 751 -84.70 -42.00 3.83
N VAL A 752 -84.45 -41.94 2.53
CA VAL A 752 -84.19 -43.11 1.70
C VAL A 752 -82.76 -43.03 1.23
N ILE A 753 -81.98 -44.05 1.56
CA ILE A 753 -80.58 -44.20 1.17
C ILE A 753 -80.51 -45.44 0.30
N GLY A 754 -80.08 -45.25 -0.94
CA GLY A 754 -79.97 -46.33 -1.92
C GLY A 754 -79.09 -45.88 -3.06
N ASP A 755 -78.57 -46.87 -3.77
CA ASP A 755 -77.75 -46.68 -4.95
C ASP A 755 -78.51 -47.24 -6.16
N PRO A 756 -78.91 -46.40 -7.13
CA PRO A 756 -79.65 -46.84 -8.32
C PRO A 756 -78.85 -47.79 -9.22
N GLU A 757 -77.52 -47.87 -9.07
CA GLU A 757 -76.67 -48.80 -9.84
C GLU A 757 -76.60 -50.20 -9.21
N GLN A 758 -77.04 -50.35 -7.95
CA GLN A 758 -77.12 -51.65 -7.32
C GLN A 758 -78.28 -52.48 -7.90
N SER A 759 -78.06 -53.80 -7.98
CA SER A 759 -79.09 -54.72 -8.48
C SER A 759 -80.34 -54.65 -7.59
N PRO A 760 -81.54 -54.47 -8.18
CA PRO A 760 -82.78 -54.50 -7.41
C PRO A 760 -82.99 -55.88 -6.78
N SER A 761 -83.84 -55.95 -5.75
CA SER A 761 -84.23 -57.22 -5.12
C SER A 761 -84.75 -58.24 -6.15
N MET A 762 -84.37 -59.52 -6.02
CA MET A 762 -84.84 -60.57 -6.93
C MET A 762 -86.39 -60.69 -6.90
N GLU A 763 -87.04 -60.34 -8.00
CA GLU A 763 -88.49 -60.41 -8.15
C GLU A 763 -88.92 -61.86 -8.46
N SER A 764 -89.74 -62.45 -7.58
CA SER A 764 -90.31 -63.80 -7.79
C SER A 764 -91.62 -63.81 -8.59
N LEU A 765 -92.13 -62.63 -8.97
CA LEU A 765 -93.45 -62.41 -9.58
C LEU A 765 -93.30 -61.83 -10.98
N GLY A 766 -94.05 -62.36 -11.95
CA GLY A 766 -94.11 -61.80 -13.31
C GLY A 766 -95.14 -60.67 -13.45
N VAL A 767 -94.91 -59.75 -14.39
CA VAL A 767 -95.79 -58.58 -14.68
C VAL A 767 -97.26 -58.99 -14.85
N GLU A 768 -97.54 -60.06 -15.60
CA GLU A 768 -98.91 -60.53 -15.85
C GLU A 768 -99.58 -61.12 -14.61
N THR A 769 -98.80 -61.80 -13.78
CA THR A 769 -99.26 -62.36 -12.50
C THR A 769 -99.62 -61.24 -11.52
N GLU A 770 -98.77 -60.22 -11.39
CA GLU A 770 -99.05 -59.06 -10.53
C GLU A 770 -100.30 -58.30 -10.98
N ARG A 771 -100.45 -58.04 -12.28
CA ARG A 771 -101.66 -57.38 -12.81
C ARG A 771 -102.93 -58.18 -12.56
N THR A 772 -102.88 -59.50 -12.71
CA THR A 772 -104.03 -60.38 -12.46
C THR A 772 -104.41 -60.38 -10.98
N LEU A 773 -103.42 -60.42 -10.08
CA LEU A 773 -103.64 -60.32 -8.64
C LEU A 773 -104.20 -58.95 -8.24
N ALA A 774 -103.63 -57.86 -8.79
CA ALA A 774 -104.11 -56.51 -8.51
C ALA A 774 -105.58 -56.34 -8.92
N ALA A 775 -105.98 -56.89 -10.07
CA ALA A 775 -107.36 -56.93 -10.53
C ALA A 775 -108.28 -57.75 -9.62
N GLN A 776 -107.82 -58.93 -9.21
CA GLN A 776 -108.57 -59.81 -8.30
C GLN A 776 -108.87 -59.16 -6.94
N PHE A 777 -107.93 -58.35 -6.42
CA PHE A 777 -108.07 -57.67 -5.13
C PHE A 777 -108.55 -56.22 -5.24
N GLY A 778 -108.83 -55.70 -6.44
CA GLY A 778 -109.33 -54.33 -6.65
C GLY A 778 -108.32 -53.22 -6.31
N ILE A 779 -107.02 -53.49 -6.43
CA ILE A 779 -105.92 -52.56 -6.09
C ILE A 779 -105.13 -52.10 -7.32
N GLU A 780 -105.72 -52.21 -8.51
CA GLU A 780 -105.10 -51.86 -9.79
C GLU A 780 -104.57 -50.42 -9.82
N GLU A 781 -105.32 -49.49 -9.22
CA GLU A 781 -104.95 -48.06 -9.12
C GLU A 781 -103.67 -47.82 -8.28
N TRP A 782 -103.31 -48.76 -7.41
CA TRP A 782 -102.14 -48.66 -6.54
C TRP A 782 -100.93 -49.42 -7.10
N ALA A 783 -101.08 -50.22 -8.17
CA ALA A 783 -100.02 -51.06 -8.69
C ALA A 783 -98.81 -50.26 -9.22
N GLU A 784 -99.02 -49.04 -9.73
CA GLU A 784 -97.92 -48.17 -10.19
C GLU A 784 -97.06 -47.66 -9.03
N LEU A 785 -97.67 -47.42 -7.85
CA LEU A 785 -96.98 -46.90 -6.68
C LEU A 785 -96.46 -48.00 -5.75
N LEU A 786 -97.29 -49.00 -5.46
CA LEU A 786 -97.04 -50.07 -4.48
C LEU A 786 -96.64 -51.40 -5.11
N GLY A 787 -96.59 -51.50 -6.44
CA GLY A 787 -96.21 -52.72 -7.14
C GLY A 787 -94.81 -53.20 -6.81
N HIS A 788 -94.60 -54.50 -6.97
CA HIS A 788 -93.35 -55.20 -6.77
C HIS A 788 -92.53 -55.31 -8.06
N VAL A 789 -93.18 -55.37 -9.24
CA VAL A 789 -92.45 -55.59 -10.50
C VAL A 789 -91.84 -54.30 -11.02
N GLY A 790 -90.51 -54.26 -11.14
CA GLY A 790 -89.75 -53.12 -11.64
C GLY A 790 -89.67 -51.92 -10.70
N ASN A 791 -90.25 -52.01 -9.50
CA ASN A 791 -90.38 -50.92 -8.55
C ASN A 791 -89.77 -51.28 -7.18
N ASP A 792 -89.23 -50.28 -6.50
CA ASP A 792 -88.56 -50.39 -5.21
C ASP A 792 -88.79 -49.11 -4.40
N VAL A 793 -88.38 -49.11 -3.14
CA VAL A 793 -88.57 -47.96 -2.25
C VAL A 793 -87.81 -46.73 -2.76
N TYR A 794 -86.62 -46.90 -3.33
CA TYR A 794 -85.84 -45.79 -3.88
C TYR A 794 -86.52 -45.14 -5.07
N LYS A 795 -86.95 -45.93 -6.08
CA LYS A 795 -87.67 -45.43 -7.26
C LYS A 795 -88.98 -44.76 -6.88
N THR A 796 -89.74 -45.37 -5.97
CA THR A 796 -91.00 -44.78 -5.50
C THR A 796 -90.75 -43.45 -4.80
N ALA A 797 -89.75 -43.39 -3.90
CA ALA A 797 -89.39 -42.16 -3.19
C ALA A 797 -88.97 -41.05 -4.16
N VAL A 798 -88.14 -41.36 -5.16
CA VAL A 798 -87.77 -40.41 -6.22
C VAL A 798 -89.01 -39.98 -7.03
N GLY A 799 -89.94 -40.89 -7.31
CA GLY A 799 -91.17 -40.60 -8.05
C GLY A 799 -92.11 -39.61 -7.37
N VAL A 800 -92.17 -39.63 -6.02
CA VAL A 800 -93.05 -38.76 -5.23
C VAL A 800 -92.42 -37.42 -4.83
N LEU A 801 -91.11 -37.21 -5.06
CA LEU A 801 -90.44 -35.93 -4.77
C LEU A 801 -90.90 -34.83 -5.75
N PRO A 802 -91.11 -33.58 -5.30
CA PRO A 802 -91.60 -32.48 -6.14
C PRO A 802 -90.76 -32.23 -7.39
N ARG A 803 -89.43 -32.38 -7.32
CA ARG A 803 -88.51 -32.25 -8.47
C ARG A 803 -87.86 -33.58 -8.88
N ARG A 804 -88.39 -34.71 -8.41
CA ARG A 804 -87.88 -36.06 -8.68
C ARG A 804 -86.37 -36.17 -8.39
N GLN A 805 -85.56 -36.53 -9.38
CA GLN A 805 -84.10 -36.69 -9.24
C GLN A 805 -83.37 -35.43 -8.77
N ALA A 806 -83.87 -34.23 -9.06
CA ALA A 806 -83.15 -33.00 -8.70
C ALA A 806 -83.16 -32.70 -7.18
N ASP A 807 -84.06 -33.34 -6.42
CA ASP A 807 -84.11 -33.25 -4.96
C ASP A 807 -83.27 -34.34 -4.27
N VAL A 808 -82.64 -35.24 -5.06
CA VAL A 808 -81.77 -36.30 -4.52
C VAL A 808 -80.39 -35.73 -4.21
N ILE A 809 -79.95 -35.87 -2.96
CA ILE A 809 -78.60 -35.50 -2.53
C ILE A 809 -77.66 -36.67 -2.83
N SER A 810 -76.79 -36.51 -3.82
CA SER A 810 -75.77 -37.51 -4.16
C SER A 810 -74.52 -37.34 -3.29
N LEU A 811 -74.03 -38.44 -2.72
CA LEU A 811 -72.70 -38.49 -2.13
C LEU A 811 -71.68 -38.60 -3.26
N VAL A 812 -71.22 -37.46 -3.78
CA VAL A 812 -70.09 -37.46 -4.71
C VAL A 812 -68.85 -37.75 -3.89
N GLU A 813 -68.18 -38.88 -4.14
CA GLU A 813 -66.80 -39.07 -3.68
C GLU A 813 -65.97 -37.91 -4.23
N GLY A 814 -65.66 -36.96 -3.35
CA GLY A 814 -64.78 -35.86 -3.67
C GLY A 814 -63.42 -36.41 -4.08
N LYS A 815 -63.05 -36.17 -5.34
CA LYS A 815 -61.67 -36.23 -5.81
C LYS A 815 -60.75 -35.33 -5.00
#